data_AF-A0A1I2BYY7-F1
#
_entry.id   AF-A0A1I2BYY7-F1
#
_cell.length_a   1.000
_cell.length_b   1.000
_cell.length_c   1.000
_cell.angle_alpha   90.00
_cell.angle_beta   90.00
_cell.angle_gamma   90.00
#
_symmetry.space_group_name_H-M   'P 1'
#
loop_
_entity.id
_entity.type
_entity.pdbx_description
1 polymer ?
#
loop_
_entity_poly.entity_id
_entity_poly.type
_entity_poly.pdbx_seq_one_letter_code
_entity_poly.pdbx_strand_id
1 'polypeptide(L)'
;MQSASAKTFSVNFPSIYEHILTVREHVMGEHRKGDECLSYVSISLQELSSYDEYKGDDLLARFQESCLEERGAVEVIADKTLQVAGLRSDIRTAGSPKGDFYYFGLLPVSSEYGYVFIGDCKSDSREFYEPLFDEILQSLQYLGDLAETLQEGEEAFKSLIDDAIEDNRNITPFSVPADGQECWQIGSHMFVLSGERLCYISDGGGDLYVKIEAQAPEYIDLEQSDIINDYNDRKVYLQFCFKGIYHSGIPTGKFRIEKSKDSSYLSSFWKDGFHYLQDLTAEVSLEAGWLGINGFFNQYPVKVAVKLPIENLVWERYSFLSEQEVSTAAPDIVRRLLLTDPYPGTLEETIRSLTQLEVLSIYFRDSQRAADFKAVPKAVKGLKELRKLSLTGVSALDSLPQWLGDLKKLETIHLSGSKVEGIHPYILQLPVVKELYLSGNQLQSIHPALPEKLETLVLANNRLTSVPGSVTRLQYLDIEKNPLQQLPAELEKIPRLKLELEKKMALLDYTYKGADGQGMVPYDDRRFFAKYDPELLQTLETQINAARLEKFKEGLINCSRKSVALETTEQDTYLEKGNHRFGGLPDLPPGLNYPSFIVGNEQVRGFQFIAQINCAAIAHLQEYLPRTGILYFFVNDLEQMEPKVLYYDGDSSDLQSAKDLDIETAFTYDDDDIYTPFRVASGKYPNIPTMYNAVSLYPELTDLEEMSDEAEQLKNGLEACSVSPVHSMNSYVFKQHGTPEMEAVNEKKGNPEDWMVLLRVSSDDNPGFCFWDAGELYFVIHKSDLEKKDFSNVYCGLESS
;
A
#
# COMPACT_ATOMS: atom_id res chain seq x y z
N MET A 1 13.66 19.92 34.82
CA MET A 1 12.90 20.39 33.65
C MET A 1 13.73 21.41 32.90
N GLN A 2 13.61 21.42 31.58
CA GLN A 2 14.20 22.41 30.68
C GLN A 2 13.08 23.37 30.26
N SER A 3 13.30 24.67 30.35
CA SER A 3 12.30 25.67 29.96
C SER A 3 12.50 26.05 28.50
N ALA A 4 11.42 26.07 27.74
CA ALA A 4 11.38 26.49 26.36
C ALA A 4 10.37 27.64 26.22
N SER A 5 10.75 28.70 25.52
CA SER A 5 9.94 29.90 25.40
C SER A 5 9.77 30.30 23.95
N ALA A 6 8.53 30.29 23.50
CA ALA A 6 8.06 31.00 22.33
C ALA A 6 7.94 32.51 22.66
N LYS A 7 7.42 33.34 21.75
CA LYS A 7 7.23 34.76 22.06
C LYS A 7 6.10 34.95 23.07
N THR A 8 5.00 34.23 22.90
CA THR A 8 3.75 34.48 23.64
C THR A 8 3.51 33.51 24.79
N PHE A 9 4.28 32.43 24.86
CA PHE A 9 4.21 31.47 25.96
C PHE A 9 5.57 30.83 26.27
N SER A 10 5.69 30.31 27.48
CA SER A 10 6.75 29.42 27.89
C SER A 10 6.17 28.13 28.43
N VAL A 11 6.94 27.05 28.31
CA VAL A 11 6.56 25.71 28.76
C VAL A 11 7.81 24.99 29.28
N ASN A 12 7.62 24.06 30.21
CA ASN A 12 8.72 23.29 30.79
C ASN A 12 8.62 21.82 30.37
N PHE A 13 9.72 21.30 29.85
CA PHE A 13 9.87 19.89 29.49
C PHE A 13 10.61 19.11 30.58
N PRO A 14 10.17 17.88 30.90
CA PRO A 14 10.97 16.92 31.67
C PRO A 14 12.34 16.68 31.00
N SER A 15 13.36 16.34 31.80
CA SER A 15 14.73 16.20 31.30
C SER A 15 14.94 15.10 30.26
N ILE A 16 13.99 14.18 30.11
CA ILE A 16 14.01 13.12 29.10
C ILE A 16 13.79 13.66 27.68
N TYR A 17 13.20 14.84 27.52
CA TYR A 17 13.11 15.51 26.22
C TYR A 17 14.42 16.25 25.98
N GLU A 18 15.33 15.59 25.28
CA GLU A 18 16.71 16.05 25.04
C GLU A 18 16.79 16.98 23.82
N HIS A 19 15.84 16.86 22.89
CA HIS A 19 15.79 17.65 21.66
C HIS A 19 14.60 18.60 21.70
N ILE A 20 14.83 19.81 22.20
CA ILE A 20 13.80 20.86 22.27
C ILE A 20 14.10 21.92 21.23
N LEU A 21 13.13 22.17 20.36
CA LEU A 21 13.20 23.17 19.32
C LEU A 21 12.09 24.18 19.53
N THR A 22 12.43 25.47 19.39
CA THR A 22 11.43 26.54 19.37
C THR A 22 11.55 27.28 18.05
N VAL A 23 10.45 27.34 17.31
CA VAL A 23 10.33 28.07 16.05
C VAL A 23 9.08 28.94 16.13
N ARG A 24 9.28 30.26 16.31
CA ARG A 24 8.17 31.24 16.48
C ARG A 24 7.23 30.85 17.64
N GLU A 25 5.92 30.77 17.41
CA GLU A 25 4.94 30.29 18.42
C GLU A 25 4.73 28.77 18.39
N HIS A 26 5.69 28.02 17.89
CA HIS A 26 5.71 26.56 17.97
C HIS A 26 6.88 26.09 18.82
N VAL A 27 6.58 25.33 19.87
CA VAL A 27 7.57 24.68 20.71
C VAL A 27 7.40 23.17 20.59
N MET A 28 8.49 22.49 20.29
CA MET A 28 8.53 21.05 20.06
C MET A 28 9.59 20.40 20.94
N GLY A 29 9.32 19.20 21.44
CA GLY A 29 10.26 18.41 22.21
C GLY A 29 10.18 16.95 21.81
N GLU A 30 11.34 16.31 21.63
CA GLU A 30 11.43 14.88 21.38
C GLU A 30 12.25 14.17 22.48
N HIS A 31 11.76 13.02 22.92
CA HIS A 31 12.52 12.03 23.67
C HIS A 31 12.94 10.92 22.71
N ARG A 32 14.24 10.79 22.47
CA ARG A 32 14.81 9.85 21.51
C ARG A 32 15.72 8.82 22.16
N LYS A 33 15.89 7.67 21.50
CA LYS A 33 16.90 6.65 21.85
C LYS A 33 17.60 6.18 20.58
N GLY A 34 18.82 6.67 20.35
CA GLY A 34 19.48 6.50 19.05
C GLY A 34 18.71 7.27 17.97
N ASP A 35 18.41 6.61 16.85
CA ASP A 35 17.68 7.22 15.74
C ASP A 35 16.14 7.10 15.89
N GLU A 36 15.63 6.44 16.93
CA GLU A 36 14.20 6.26 17.19
C GLU A 36 13.61 7.38 18.06
N CYS A 37 12.46 7.94 17.65
CA CYS A 37 11.69 8.90 18.44
C CYS A 37 10.65 8.15 19.28
N LEU A 38 10.80 8.17 20.61
CA LEU A 38 9.95 7.42 21.55
C LEU A 38 8.73 8.22 22.00
N SER A 39 8.85 9.55 22.02
CA SER A 39 7.73 10.46 22.24
C SER A 39 8.05 11.84 21.68
N TYR A 40 7.05 12.47 21.08
CA TYR A 40 7.12 13.82 20.59
C TYR A 40 5.99 14.66 21.20
N VAL A 41 6.27 15.93 21.43
CA VAL A 41 5.31 16.90 21.94
C VAL A 41 5.46 18.19 21.15
N SER A 42 4.35 18.76 20.74
CA SER A 42 4.26 20.07 20.10
C SER A 42 3.20 20.94 20.74
N ILE A 43 3.49 22.22 20.85
CA ILE A 43 2.56 23.26 21.29
C ILE A 43 2.64 24.40 20.29
N SER A 44 1.52 24.73 19.67
CA SER A 44 1.40 25.80 18.67
C SER A 44 0.23 26.73 18.97
N LEU A 45 0.38 28.02 18.69
CA LEU A 45 -0.75 28.94 18.58
C LEU A 45 -1.49 28.73 17.24
N GLN A 46 -2.83 28.67 17.23
CA GLN A 46 -3.67 28.43 16.04
C GLN A 46 -4.95 29.30 15.99
N GLU A 47 -5.50 29.53 14.79
CA GLU A 47 -6.82 30.14 14.57
C GLU A 47 -7.91 29.11 14.81
N LEU A 48 -8.93 29.48 15.58
CA LEU A 48 -10.04 28.59 15.90
C LEU A 48 -11.03 28.43 14.74
N SER A 49 -10.97 29.31 13.72
CA SER A 49 -11.76 29.19 12.49
C SER A 49 -11.31 28.04 11.58
N SER A 50 -10.08 27.54 11.75
CA SER A 50 -9.62 26.31 11.07
C SER A 50 -10.53 25.12 11.37
N TYR A 51 -11.16 25.09 12.55
CA TYR A 51 -12.11 24.05 12.91
C TYR A 51 -13.49 24.22 12.23
N ASP A 52 -13.76 25.33 11.52
CA ASP A 52 -15.06 25.60 10.90
C ASP A 52 -15.40 24.63 9.74
N GLU A 53 -14.40 23.97 9.14
CA GLU A 53 -14.60 22.96 8.11
C GLU A 53 -15.14 21.63 8.65
N TYR A 54 -14.94 21.37 9.95
CA TYR A 54 -15.37 20.14 10.62
C TYR A 54 -16.81 20.25 11.13
N LYS A 55 -17.48 19.10 11.19
CA LYS A 55 -18.88 19.04 11.64
C LYS A 55 -18.96 19.32 13.14
N GLY A 56 -19.88 20.20 13.53
CA GLY A 56 -20.18 20.47 14.94
C GLY A 56 -20.88 21.80 15.13
N ASP A 57 -21.73 21.89 16.16
CA ASP A 57 -22.51 23.09 16.46
C ASP A 57 -21.71 24.15 17.26
N ASP A 58 -20.58 23.76 17.86
CA ASP A 58 -19.69 24.62 18.62
C ASP A 58 -18.20 24.24 18.45
N LEU A 59 -17.29 25.08 18.96
CA LEU A 59 -15.85 24.89 18.82
C LEU A 59 -15.36 23.56 19.42
N LEU A 60 -15.93 23.14 20.55
CA LEU A 60 -15.53 21.89 21.20
C LEU A 60 -15.90 20.70 20.32
N ALA A 61 -17.12 20.65 19.80
CA ALA A 61 -17.56 19.59 18.89
C ALA A 61 -16.71 19.53 17.61
N ARG A 62 -16.33 20.69 17.06
CA ARG A 62 -15.51 20.77 15.85
C ARG A 62 -14.04 20.39 16.08
N PHE A 63 -13.46 20.82 17.20
CA PHE A 63 -12.15 20.34 17.66
C PHE A 63 -12.15 18.81 17.85
N GLN A 64 -13.19 18.30 18.51
CA GLN A 64 -13.38 16.88 18.74
C GLN A 64 -13.47 16.06 17.44
N GLU A 65 -14.18 16.58 16.43
CA GLU A 65 -14.26 15.97 15.10
C GLU A 65 -12.91 16.03 14.37
N SER A 66 -12.20 17.17 14.40
CA SER A 66 -10.90 17.31 13.73
C SER A 66 -9.83 16.34 14.24
N CYS A 67 -9.86 15.99 15.54
CA CYS A 67 -8.95 15.01 16.13
C CYS A 67 -9.06 13.63 15.45
N LEU A 68 -10.19 13.31 14.80
CA LEU A 68 -10.44 12.05 14.11
C LEU A 68 -9.82 11.99 12.70
N GLU A 69 -9.37 13.13 12.14
CA GLU A 69 -8.85 13.22 10.77
C GLU A 69 -7.35 13.60 10.73
N GLU A 70 -6.83 14.32 11.72
CA GLU A 70 -5.46 14.89 11.71
C GLU A 70 -4.32 13.86 11.57
N ARG A 71 -4.50 12.64 12.08
CA ARG A 71 -3.47 11.56 12.07
C ARG A 71 -3.96 10.26 11.42
N GLY A 72 -4.98 10.35 10.57
CA GLY A 72 -5.67 9.18 10.00
C GLY A 72 -6.73 8.62 10.94
N ALA A 73 -7.19 7.38 10.69
CA ALA A 73 -8.22 6.76 11.53
C ALA A 73 -7.70 6.55 12.97
N VAL A 74 -8.35 7.21 13.94
CA VAL A 74 -8.02 7.12 15.37
C VAL A 74 -9.27 6.87 16.22
N GLU A 75 -9.09 6.22 17.37
CA GLU A 75 -10.15 5.86 18.31
C GLU A 75 -10.06 6.75 19.55
N VAL A 76 -11.17 7.39 19.95
CA VAL A 76 -11.17 8.33 21.09
C VAL A 76 -11.05 7.56 22.40
N ILE A 77 -9.93 7.76 23.09
CA ILE A 77 -9.63 7.13 24.38
C ILE A 77 -10.37 7.83 25.52
N ALA A 78 -10.18 9.14 25.64
CA ALA A 78 -10.78 9.91 26.72
C ALA A 78 -10.79 11.39 26.38
N ASP A 79 -11.90 12.04 26.71
CA ASP A 79 -11.96 13.48 26.85
C ASP A 79 -11.71 13.85 28.31
N LYS A 80 -10.79 14.79 28.53
CA LYS A 80 -10.53 15.36 29.85
C LYS A 80 -10.33 16.86 29.76
N THR A 81 -10.25 17.50 30.92
CA THR A 81 -10.06 18.95 30.99
C THR A 81 -8.99 19.27 32.01
N LEU A 82 -8.06 20.16 31.65
CA LEU A 82 -7.05 20.66 32.58
C LEU A 82 -7.18 22.17 32.76
N GLN A 83 -6.78 22.65 33.94
CA GLN A 83 -6.61 24.08 34.18
C GLN A 83 -5.18 24.45 33.81
N VAL A 84 -5.04 25.33 32.81
CA VAL A 84 -3.76 25.73 32.24
C VAL A 84 -3.72 27.24 32.19
N ALA A 85 -2.74 27.85 32.85
CA ALA A 85 -2.57 29.31 32.93
C ALA A 85 -3.86 30.08 33.31
N GLY A 86 -4.73 29.50 34.14
CA GLY A 86 -5.99 30.10 34.58
C GLY A 86 -7.17 29.95 33.61
N LEU A 87 -7.00 29.27 32.49
CA LEU A 87 -8.04 28.93 31.53
C LEU A 87 -8.29 27.41 31.51
N ARG A 88 -9.41 27.01 30.92
CA ARG A 88 -9.76 25.60 30.72
C ARG A 88 -9.20 25.14 29.38
N SER A 89 -8.39 24.08 29.41
CA SER A 89 -8.04 23.31 28.22
C SER A 89 -8.94 22.09 28.12
N ASP A 90 -9.53 21.86 26.95
CA ASP A 90 -10.23 20.63 26.62
C ASP A 90 -9.25 19.70 25.88
N ILE A 91 -9.15 18.47 26.33
CA ILE A 91 -8.19 17.49 25.84
C ILE A 91 -8.95 16.27 25.35
N ARG A 92 -8.61 15.81 24.17
CA ARG A 92 -9.01 14.53 23.61
C ARG A 92 -7.76 13.68 23.44
N THR A 93 -7.75 12.52 24.08
CA THR A 93 -6.74 11.50 23.83
C THR A 93 -7.32 10.48 22.87
N ALA A 94 -6.51 9.96 21.96
CA ALA A 94 -6.92 8.98 20.98
C ALA A 94 -5.81 7.96 20.70
N GLY A 95 -6.18 6.74 20.35
CA GLY A 95 -5.28 5.68 19.93
C GLY A 95 -5.32 5.51 18.42
N SER A 96 -4.19 5.16 17.81
CA SER A 96 -4.12 4.70 16.43
C SER A 96 -4.15 3.17 16.41
N PRO A 97 -4.81 2.54 15.41
CA PRO A 97 -4.73 1.09 15.21
C PRO A 97 -3.31 0.56 14.92
N LYS A 98 -2.31 1.44 14.80
CA LYS A 98 -0.89 1.14 14.60
C LYS A 98 -0.08 1.23 15.91
N GLY A 99 -0.76 1.34 17.06
CA GLY A 99 -0.14 1.33 18.38
C GLY A 99 0.46 2.68 18.79
N ASP A 100 -0.07 3.79 18.26
CA ASP A 100 0.33 5.14 18.66
C ASP A 100 -0.73 5.76 19.57
N PHE A 101 -0.29 6.44 20.62
CA PHE A 101 -1.13 7.23 21.50
C PHE A 101 -0.96 8.71 21.16
N TYR A 102 -2.09 9.36 20.92
CA TYR A 102 -2.18 10.78 20.66
C TYR A 102 -2.87 11.52 21.80
N TYR A 103 -2.32 12.67 22.14
CA TYR A 103 -2.84 13.60 23.12
C TYR A 103 -3.10 14.93 22.40
N PHE A 104 -4.36 15.27 22.17
CA PHE A 104 -4.77 16.54 21.57
C PHE A 104 -5.33 17.45 22.66
N GLY A 105 -4.70 18.57 22.93
CA GLY A 105 -5.18 19.58 23.87
C GLY A 105 -5.49 20.89 23.16
N LEU A 106 -6.67 21.44 23.37
CA LEU A 106 -7.03 22.78 22.93
C LEU A 106 -7.19 23.69 24.15
N LEU A 107 -6.48 24.81 24.17
CA LEU A 107 -6.59 25.85 25.18
C LEU A 107 -7.02 27.16 24.50
N PRO A 108 -8.33 27.47 24.46
CA PRO A 108 -8.81 28.71 23.88
C PRO A 108 -8.35 29.90 24.71
N VAL A 109 -7.69 30.87 24.07
CA VAL A 109 -7.22 32.10 24.73
C VAL A 109 -8.05 33.33 24.34
N SER A 110 -8.68 33.31 23.17
CA SER A 110 -9.71 34.27 22.73
C SER A 110 -10.82 33.58 21.94
N SER A 111 -11.75 34.35 21.38
CA SER A 111 -12.76 33.81 20.44
C SER A 111 -12.18 33.44 19.07
N GLU A 112 -10.98 33.93 18.75
CA GLU A 112 -10.32 33.74 17.45
C GLU A 112 -9.10 32.81 17.54
N TYR A 113 -8.42 32.72 18.69
CA TYR A 113 -7.16 31.97 18.82
C TYR A 113 -7.13 31.04 20.04
N GLY A 114 -6.37 29.95 19.90
CA GLY A 114 -6.09 28.99 20.97
C GLY A 114 -4.73 28.32 20.80
N TYR A 115 -4.17 27.83 21.91
CA TYR A 115 -3.00 26.95 21.85
C TYR A 115 -3.46 25.51 21.64
N VAL A 116 -2.86 24.86 20.65
CA VAL A 116 -3.04 23.44 20.34
C VAL A 116 -1.80 22.70 20.80
N PHE A 117 -2.03 21.67 21.60
CA PHE A 117 -1.03 20.75 22.13
C PHE A 117 -1.23 19.40 21.46
N ILE A 118 -0.19 18.86 20.85
CA ILE A 118 -0.18 17.48 20.35
C ILE A 118 0.97 16.75 21.01
N GLY A 119 0.68 15.71 21.78
CA GLY A 119 1.64 14.73 22.24
C GLY A 119 1.44 13.43 21.49
N ASP A 120 2.52 12.77 21.11
CA ASP A 120 2.51 11.41 20.59
C ASP A 120 3.56 10.54 21.29
N CYS A 121 3.23 9.27 21.45
CA CYS A 121 4.12 8.21 21.88
C CYS A 121 3.52 6.88 21.45
N LYS A 122 4.20 5.76 21.72
CA LYS A 122 3.58 4.45 21.58
C LYS A 122 2.53 4.22 22.68
N SER A 123 1.43 3.55 22.33
CA SER A 123 0.30 3.29 23.23
C SER A 123 0.70 2.54 24.50
N ASP A 124 1.67 1.63 24.39
CA ASP A 124 2.25 0.89 25.51
C ASP A 124 3.03 1.76 26.51
N SER A 125 3.46 2.94 26.05
CA SER A 125 4.22 3.92 26.81
C SER A 125 3.35 5.07 27.31
N ARG A 126 2.05 5.05 27.01
CA ARG A 126 1.06 6.06 27.42
C ARG A 126 1.07 6.30 28.93
N GLU A 127 1.05 5.26 29.75
CA GLU A 127 1.01 5.44 31.21
C GLU A 127 2.22 6.21 31.74
N PHE A 128 3.34 6.13 31.02
CA PHE A 128 4.54 6.89 31.31
C PHE A 128 4.47 8.31 30.74
N TYR A 129 4.07 8.49 29.48
CA TYR A 129 4.12 9.78 28.79
C TYR A 129 2.88 10.68 28.97
N GLU A 130 1.67 10.15 29.10
CA GLU A 130 0.45 10.96 29.27
C GLU A 130 0.51 11.85 30.54
N PRO A 131 0.98 11.36 31.71
CA PRO A 131 1.19 12.23 32.87
C PRO A 131 2.25 13.32 32.61
N LEU A 132 3.25 13.03 31.76
CA LEU A 132 4.25 14.01 31.36
C LEU A 132 3.66 15.02 30.37
N PHE A 133 2.76 14.63 29.49
CA PHE A 133 2.02 15.56 28.64
C PHE A 133 1.14 16.49 29.46
N ASP A 134 0.44 15.96 30.47
CA ASP A 134 -0.32 16.76 31.45
C ASP A 134 0.61 17.76 32.17
N GLU A 135 1.77 17.30 32.64
CA GLU A 135 2.76 18.13 33.32
C GLU A 135 3.32 19.24 32.40
N ILE A 136 3.68 18.90 31.16
CA ILE A 136 4.16 19.86 30.16
C ILE A 136 3.08 20.88 29.87
N LEU A 137 1.86 20.45 29.51
CA LEU A 137 0.76 21.36 29.20
C LEU A 137 0.40 22.27 30.39
N GLN A 138 0.32 21.73 31.61
CA GLN A 138 0.04 22.51 32.82
C GLN A 138 1.16 23.51 33.18
N SER A 139 2.39 23.24 32.75
CA SER A 139 3.51 24.15 32.96
C SER A 139 3.48 25.37 32.05
N LEU A 140 2.57 25.42 31.06
CA LEU A 140 2.42 26.53 30.15
C LEU A 140 2.11 27.81 30.92
N GLN A 141 2.90 28.85 30.66
CA GLN A 141 2.73 30.20 31.20
C GLN A 141 2.75 31.22 30.08
N TYR A 142 1.79 32.14 30.09
CA TYR A 142 1.80 33.32 29.23
C TYR A 142 3.00 34.22 29.58
N LEU A 143 3.67 34.73 28.57
CA LEU A 143 4.77 35.67 28.73
C LEU A 143 4.23 37.10 28.52
N GLY A 144 3.85 37.77 29.61
CA GLY A 144 3.34 39.16 29.56
C GLY A 144 1.98 39.35 30.28
N ASP A 145 1.37 40.53 30.12
CA ASP A 145 -0.04 40.72 30.48
C ASP A 145 -0.93 39.92 29.52
N LEU A 146 -2.03 39.31 29.98
CA LEU A 146 -2.86 38.46 29.12
C LEU A 146 -3.42 39.22 27.90
N ALA A 147 -3.78 40.49 28.03
CA ALA A 147 -4.26 41.29 26.90
C ALA A 147 -3.13 41.66 25.92
N GLU A 148 -1.93 41.92 26.44
CA GLU A 148 -0.72 42.17 25.64
C GLU A 148 -0.24 40.89 24.95
N THR A 149 -0.30 39.75 25.64
CA THR A 149 0.03 38.41 25.12
C THR A 149 -0.97 37.97 24.05
N LEU A 150 -2.25 38.34 24.19
CA LEU A 150 -3.27 38.10 23.17
C LEU A 150 -3.03 38.96 21.93
N GLN A 151 -2.64 40.23 22.09
CA GLN A 151 -2.30 41.10 20.98
C GLN A 151 -0.98 40.70 20.30
N GLU A 152 0.03 40.32 21.08
CA GLU A 152 1.30 39.80 20.57
C GLU A 152 1.14 38.40 19.97
N GLY A 153 0.21 37.60 20.50
CA GLY A 153 -0.19 36.30 19.97
C GLY A 153 -0.94 36.46 18.66
N GLU A 154 -1.83 37.43 18.55
CA GLU A 154 -2.45 37.84 17.29
C GLU A 154 -1.43 38.34 16.26
N GLU A 155 -0.44 39.15 16.67
CA GLU A 155 0.62 39.63 15.78
C GLU A 155 1.63 38.53 15.41
N ALA A 156 1.96 37.64 16.34
CA ALA A 156 2.87 36.51 16.11
C ALA A 156 2.20 35.38 15.35
N PHE A 157 0.89 35.19 15.54
CA PHE A 157 0.10 34.27 14.76
C PHE A 157 -0.26 34.83 13.39
N LYS A 158 -0.54 36.13 13.25
CA LYS A 158 -0.55 36.80 11.93
C LYS A 158 0.81 36.69 11.25
N SER A 159 1.92 36.83 11.99
CA SER A 159 3.25 36.52 11.46
C SER A 159 3.37 35.03 11.10
N LEU A 160 2.81 34.10 11.87
CA LEU A 160 2.80 32.67 11.58
C LEU A 160 1.79 32.24 10.52
N ILE A 161 0.76 32.99 10.18
CA ILE A 161 -0.11 32.79 9.01
C ILE A 161 0.52 33.48 7.79
N ASP A 162 1.15 34.64 8.00
CA ASP A 162 2.04 35.25 7.01
C ASP A 162 3.25 34.34 6.71
N ASP A 163 3.59 33.40 7.61
CA ASP A 163 4.68 32.43 7.48
C ASP A 163 4.26 30.94 7.35
N ALA A 164 3.06 30.53 7.76
CA ALA A 164 2.30 29.34 7.36
C ALA A 164 1.49 29.78 6.16
N ILE A 165 2.27 30.03 5.15
CA ILE A 165 1.82 30.50 3.88
C ILE A 165 0.91 29.38 3.33
N GLU A 166 -0.42 29.60 3.32
CA GLU A 166 -1.06 29.75 2.01
C GLU A 166 -0.02 30.51 1.21
N ASP A 167 0.76 29.94 0.27
CA ASP A 167 1.90 30.67 -0.32
C ASP A 167 1.43 31.97 -1.02
N ASN A 168 1.23 32.99 -0.19
CA ASN A 168 0.83 34.37 -0.37
C ASN A 168 2.08 35.23 -0.25
N ARG A 169 3.28 34.64 -0.03
CA ARG A 169 4.46 35.15 -0.73
C ARG A 169 4.03 35.13 -2.17
N ASN A 170 3.84 36.31 -2.74
CA ASN A 170 3.51 36.44 -4.14
C ASN A 170 4.60 35.72 -4.92
N ILE A 171 4.31 34.47 -5.30
CA ILE A 171 5.13 33.74 -6.24
C ILE A 171 5.07 34.59 -7.49
N THR A 172 6.19 35.24 -7.76
CA THR A 172 6.26 36.14 -8.90
C THR A 172 6.09 35.25 -10.12
N PRO A 173 5.10 35.49 -10.99
CA PRO A 173 4.92 34.66 -12.15
C PRO A 173 6.21 34.62 -12.95
N PHE A 174 6.55 33.44 -13.45
CA PHE A 174 7.70 33.32 -14.31
C PHE A 174 7.54 34.22 -15.53
N SER A 175 8.65 34.83 -15.95
CA SER A 175 8.77 35.54 -17.21
C SER A 175 10.09 35.16 -17.86
N VAL A 176 10.05 34.96 -19.18
CA VAL A 176 11.24 34.58 -19.96
C VAL A 176 12.32 35.66 -19.79
N PRO A 177 13.57 35.30 -19.42
CA PRO A 177 14.65 36.27 -19.26
C PRO A 177 14.90 37.08 -20.54
N ALA A 178 14.83 38.41 -20.43
CA ALA A 178 14.98 39.31 -21.58
C ALA A 178 16.40 39.31 -22.19
N ASP A 179 17.40 38.96 -21.39
CA ASP A 179 18.79 38.79 -21.80
C ASP A 179 19.09 37.38 -22.35
N GLY A 180 18.13 36.46 -22.27
CA GLY A 180 18.26 35.07 -22.67
C GLY A 180 19.21 34.24 -21.80
N GLN A 181 19.58 34.71 -20.61
CA GLN A 181 20.47 33.98 -19.71
C GLN A 181 19.71 32.99 -18.83
N GLU A 182 20.32 31.82 -18.62
CA GLU A 182 19.78 30.78 -17.75
C GLU A 182 20.23 30.98 -16.30
N CYS A 183 19.39 30.56 -15.35
CA CYS A 183 19.74 30.62 -13.94
C CYS A 183 19.15 29.45 -13.14
N TRP A 184 19.86 29.09 -12.08
CA TRP A 184 19.35 28.25 -11.01
C TRP A 184 19.89 28.82 -9.69
N GLN A 185 18.99 29.35 -8.88
CA GLN A 185 19.31 30.01 -7.63
C GLN A 185 18.42 29.46 -6.52
N ILE A 186 19.03 29.17 -5.36
CA ILE A 186 18.33 28.80 -4.13
C ILE A 186 18.90 29.65 -2.99
N GLY A 187 18.08 30.47 -2.37
CA GLY A 187 18.52 31.47 -1.41
C GLY A 187 19.57 32.41 -1.99
N SER A 188 20.70 32.54 -1.30
CA SER A 188 21.84 33.34 -1.76
C SER A 188 22.80 32.57 -2.69
N HIS A 189 22.54 31.28 -2.92
CA HIS A 189 23.45 30.37 -3.58
C HIS A 189 23.09 30.17 -5.06
N MET A 190 24.10 30.32 -5.91
CA MET A 190 23.98 30.04 -7.34
C MET A 190 24.42 28.60 -7.63
N PHE A 191 23.54 27.86 -8.28
CA PHE A 191 23.79 26.50 -8.73
C PHE A 191 24.25 26.54 -10.18
N VAL A 192 25.27 25.76 -10.51
CA VAL A 192 25.84 25.72 -11.86
C VAL A 192 25.15 24.61 -12.63
N LEU A 193 24.37 24.96 -13.66
CA LEU A 193 23.75 23.98 -14.55
C LEU A 193 24.81 23.01 -15.10
N SER A 194 24.58 21.72 -14.92
CA SER A 194 25.50 20.64 -15.31
C SER A 194 24.72 19.50 -15.97
N GLY A 195 25.45 18.57 -16.61
CA GLY A 195 24.85 17.39 -17.22
C GLY A 195 24.07 17.64 -18.53
N GLU A 196 23.54 16.55 -19.10
CA GLU A 196 22.65 16.59 -20.25
C GLU A 196 21.21 16.87 -19.80
N ARG A 197 20.54 17.80 -20.47
CA ARG A 197 19.13 18.12 -20.20
C ARG A 197 18.26 17.11 -20.93
N LEU A 198 17.58 16.25 -20.18
CA LEU A 198 16.63 15.33 -20.77
C LEU A 198 15.31 16.08 -20.98
N CYS A 199 14.87 16.15 -22.23
CA CYS A 199 13.57 16.71 -22.59
C CYS A 199 13.02 15.88 -23.76
N TYR A 200 12.05 15.02 -23.48
CA TYR A 200 11.47 14.12 -24.48
C TYR A 200 10.05 13.72 -24.11
N ILE A 201 9.28 13.25 -25.09
CA ILE A 201 7.96 12.68 -24.85
C ILE A 201 8.11 11.20 -24.52
N SER A 202 7.59 10.77 -23.37
CA SER A 202 7.73 9.39 -22.90
C SER A 202 6.96 8.39 -23.79
N ASP A 203 7.56 7.23 -24.05
CA ASP A 203 6.98 6.23 -24.97
C ASP A 203 5.69 5.61 -24.42
N GLY A 204 5.64 5.40 -23.10
CA GLY A 204 4.51 4.78 -22.39
C GLY A 204 3.42 5.77 -21.97
N GLY A 205 3.78 6.84 -21.26
CA GLY A 205 2.80 7.81 -20.71
C GLY A 205 2.31 8.84 -21.74
N GLY A 206 3.16 9.17 -22.72
CA GLY A 206 2.91 10.28 -23.64
C GLY A 206 2.97 11.64 -22.95
N ASP A 207 3.69 11.71 -21.83
CA ASP A 207 3.91 12.94 -21.06
C ASP A 207 5.25 13.56 -21.48
N LEU A 208 5.39 14.87 -21.34
CA LEU A 208 6.67 15.55 -21.52
C LEU A 208 7.55 15.33 -20.29
N TYR A 209 8.58 14.51 -20.42
CA TYR A 209 9.58 14.31 -19.38
C TYR A 209 10.66 15.38 -19.49
N VAL A 210 10.94 16.04 -18.37
CA VAL A 210 12.02 17.04 -18.25
C VAL A 210 12.87 16.71 -17.03
N LYS A 211 14.19 16.60 -17.22
CA LYS A 211 15.17 16.54 -16.13
C LYS A 211 16.22 17.61 -16.34
N ILE A 212 16.42 18.43 -15.31
CA ILE A 212 17.50 19.41 -15.24
C ILE A 212 18.41 19.08 -14.05
N GLU A 213 19.71 19.21 -14.26
CA GLU A 213 20.74 18.92 -13.25
C GLU A 213 21.58 20.18 -13.02
N ALA A 214 22.04 20.33 -11.78
CA ALA A 214 22.99 21.37 -11.42
C ALA A 214 23.95 20.90 -10.31
N GLN A 215 25.08 21.59 -10.22
CA GLN A 215 26.08 21.43 -9.19
C GLN A 215 25.92 22.55 -8.15
N ALA A 216 25.78 22.18 -6.87
CA ALA A 216 25.75 23.14 -5.77
C ALA A 216 27.15 23.75 -5.51
N PRO A 217 27.25 24.98 -4.95
CA PRO A 217 28.53 25.63 -4.70
C PRO A 217 29.40 24.87 -3.68
N GLU A 218 30.70 25.20 -3.59
CA GLU A 218 31.64 24.56 -2.62
C GLU A 218 31.37 24.91 -1.17
N TYR A 219 30.76 26.08 -0.93
CA TYR A 219 30.35 26.51 0.39
C TYR A 219 28.87 26.87 0.35
N ILE A 220 28.08 26.08 1.06
CA ILE A 220 26.74 26.44 1.54
C ILE A 220 26.95 26.75 3.02
N ASP A 221 26.41 27.86 3.48
CA ASP A 221 26.66 28.32 4.84
C ASP A 221 26.26 27.25 5.87
N LEU A 222 26.99 27.12 6.98
CA LEU A 222 26.72 26.10 8.01
C LEU A 222 25.34 26.26 8.67
N GLU A 223 24.74 27.46 8.58
CA GLU A 223 23.35 27.75 8.97
C GLU A 223 22.32 27.37 7.88
N GLN A 224 22.77 26.98 6.68
CA GLN A 224 21.96 26.54 5.53
C GLN A 224 22.32 25.12 5.06
N SER A 225 22.96 24.31 5.93
CA SER A 225 23.34 22.91 5.65
C SER A 225 22.18 22.02 5.22
N ASP A 226 20.94 22.45 5.49
CA ASP A 226 19.76 21.62 5.33
C ASP A 226 19.13 21.72 3.92
N ILE A 227 19.76 22.41 2.96
CA ILE A 227 19.23 22.52 1.58
C ILE A 227 19.53 21.24 0.78
N ILE A 228 20.79 20.79 0.81
CA ILE A 228 21.28 19.64 0.03
C ILE A 228 21.68 18.50 0.97
N ASN A 229 21.76 17.28 0.44
CA ASN A 229 22.26 16.13 1.19
C ASN A 229 23.75 15.86 0.90
N ASP A 230 24.41 15.11 1.79
CA ASP A 230 25.86 14.85 1.70
C ASP A 230 26.23 13.68 0.79
N TYR A 231 25.25 12.95 0.24
CA TYR A 231 25.45 11.65 -0.40
C TYR A 231 25.85 11.72 -1.87
N ASN A 232 25.59 12.85 -2.57
CA ASN A 232 25.65 12.92 -4.04
C ASN A 232 26.72 13.87 -4.60
N ASP A 233 27.84 14.08 -3.89
CA ASP A 233 28.93 14.97 -4.33
C ASP A 233 28.39 16.36 -4.78
N ARG A 234 27.41 16.88 -4.02
CA ARG A 234 26.72 18.17 -4.25
C ARG A 234 25.97 18.30 -5.58
N LYS A 235 25.71 17.20 -6.29
CA LYS A 235 24.84 17.19 -7.46
C LYS A 235 23.38 17.18 -7.02
N VAL A 236 22.58 18.03 -7.66
CA VAL A 236 21.14 18.09 -7.46
C VAL A 236 20.42 18.00 -8.80
N TYR A 237 19.21 17.47 -8.80
CA TYR A 237 18.37 17.53 -9.99
C TYR A 237 16.89 17.66 -9.65
N LEU A 238 16.17 18.22 -10.61
CA LEU A 238 14.71 18.32 -10.61
C LEU A 238 14.19 17.59 -11.84
N GLN A 239 13.18 16.76 -11.62
CA GLN A 239 12.51 15.97 -12.63
C GLN A 239 11.03 16.29 -12.64
N PHE A 240 10.49 16.44 -13.84
CA PHE A 240 9.08 16.70 -14.08
C PHE A 240 8.55 15.79 -15.18
N CYS A 241 7.30 15.37 -15.05
CA CYS A 241 6.50 14.90 -16.18
C CYS A 241 5.30 15.83 -16.33
N PHE A 242 5.11 16.44 -17.50
CA PHE A 242 4.02 17.39 -17.77
C PHE A 242 3.00 16.84 -18.78
N LYS A 243 1.73 17.20 -18.58
CA LYS A 243 0.61 16.90 -19.47
C LYS A 243 -0.25 18.15 -19.68
N GLY A 244 -1.08 18.14 -20.73
CA GLY A 244 -1.94 19.28 -21.06
C GLY A 244 -1.17 20.52 -21.53
N ILE A 245 0.03 20.35 -22.08
CA ILE A 245 0.98 21.43 -22.42
C ILE A 245 1.13 21.70 -23.92
N TYR A 246 0.42 21.00 -24.80
CA TYR A 246 0.65 21.18 -26.23
C TYR A 246 0.03 22.50 -26.73
N HIS A 247 0.85 23.36 -27.34
CA HIS A 247 0.35 24.53 -28.06
C HIS A 247 1.15 24.79 -29.34
N SER A 248 0.59 24.43 -30.50
CA SER A 248 1.25 24.62 -31.81
C SER A 248 2.69 24.11 -31.90
N GLY A 249 2.99 22.99 -31.24
CA GLY A 249 4.32 22.35 -31.20
C GLY A 249 5.27 22.90 -30.13
N ILE A 250 4.81 23.85 -29.30
CA ILE A 250 5.60 24.45 -28.21
C ILE A 250 4.97 24.03 -26.87
N PRO A 251 5.74 23.42 -25.95
CA PRO A 251 5.26 23.15 -24.59
C PRO A 251 4.89 24.46 -23.88
N THR A 252 3.65 24.58 -23.44
CA THR A 252 3.09 25.78 -22.83
C THR A 252 2.13 25.41 -21.70
N GLY A 253 2.38 25.89 -20.48
CA GLY A 253 1.55 25.58 -19.33
C GLY A 253 2.06 26.22 -18.04
N LYS A 254 1.18 26.31 -17.03
CA LYS A 254 1.50 26.79 -15.70
C LYS A 254 0.97 25.82 -14.67
N PHE A 255 1.80 25.49 -13.69
CA PHE A 255 1.54 24.48 -12.67
C PHE A 255 1.86 25.08 -11.32
N ARG A 256 1.01 24.80 -10.34
CA ARG A 256 1.22 25.21 -8.95
C ARG A 256 1.57 23.96 -8.15
N ILE A 257 2.79 23.89 -7.67
CA ILE A 257 3.28 22.82 -6.80
C ILE A 257 3.19 23.34 -5.38
N GLU A 258 2.55 22.58 -4.49
CA GLU A 258 2.45 22.86 -3.05
C GLU A 258 2.96 21.64 -2.29
N LYS A 259 3.98 21.85 -1.45
CA LYS A 259 4.66 20.77 -0.70
C LYS A 259 5.01 19.58 -1.58
N SER A 260 5.69 19.87 -2.69
CA SER A 260 6.16 18.88 -3.68
C SER A 260 5.05 18.13 -4.43
N LYS A 261 3.77 18.54 -4.31
CA LYS A 261 2.62 17.94 -5.01
C LYS A 261 1.90 18.96 -5.88
N ASP A 262 1.50 18.55 -7.07
CA ASP A 262 0.61 19.33 -7.94
C ASP A 262 -0.82 18.84 -7.76
N SER A 263 -1.72 19.75 -7.39
CA SER A 263 -3.14 19.44 -7.16
C SER A 263 -3.92 19.18 -8.44
N SER A 264 -3.37 19.56 -9.61
CA SER A 264 -4.02 19.34 -10.90
C SER A 264 -3.77 17.95 -11.50
N TYR A 265 -2.81 17.18 -10.95
CA TYR A 265 -2.32 15.89 -11.49
C TYR A 265 -1.81 15.96 -12.94
N LEU A 266 -1.61 17.16 -13.49
CA LEU A 266 -1.08 17.38 -14.83
C LEU A 266 0.44 17.49 -14.82
N SER A 267 1.04 17.61 -13.65
CA SER A 267 2.47 17.47 -13.45
C SER A 267 2.78 16.50 -12.31
N SER A 268 3.91 15.83 -12.43
CA SER A 268 4.53 15.12 -11.30
C SER A 268 5.93 15.68 -11.11
N PHE A 269 6.36 15.75 -9.85
CA PHE A 269 7.61 16.36 -9.46
C PHE A 269 8.43 15.37 -8.63
N TRP A 270 9.72 15.29 -8.96
CA TRP A 270 10.68 14.54 -8.17
C TRP A 270 11.99 15.30 -8.07
N LYS A 271 12.66 15.15 -6.93
CA LYS A 271 13.93 15.83 -6.62
C LYS A 271 14.85 14.88 -5.89
N ASP A 272 16.15 15.10 -6.07
CA ASP A 272 17.20 14.34 -5.40
C ASP A 272 18.46 15.21 -5.30
N GLY A 273 19.36 14.83 -4.38
CA GLY A 273 20.47 15.66 -3.92
C GLY A 273 20.04 16.76 -2.95
N PHE A 274 18.74 16.88 -2.66
CA PHE A 274 18.19 17.78 -1.65
C PHE A 274 18.04 17.06 -0.32
N HIS A 275 18.09 17.79 0.78
CA HIS A 275 17.72 17.23 2.08
C HIS A 275 16.25 16.76 2.06
N TYR A 276 15.95 15.64 2.73
CA TYR A 276 14.65 14.98 2.63
C TYR A 276 13.49 15.84 3.16
N LEU A 277 13.76 16.71 4.14
CA LEU A 277 12.79 17.67 4.71
C LEU A 277 12.48 18.88 3.81
N GLN A 278 13.22 19.10 2.71
CA GLN A 278 12.95 20.24 1.85
C GLN A 278 11.71 19.97 0.99
N ASP A 279 10.69 20.81 1.07
CA ASP A 279 9.51 20.73 0.22
C ASP A 279 9.44 21.91 -0.74
N LEU A 280 9.11 21.63 -2.01
CA LEU A 280 8.97 22.68 -3.02
C LEU A 280 7.54 23.24 -3.03
N THR A 281 7.40 24.55 -2.85
CA THR A 281 6.18 25.28 -3.18
C THR A 281 6.49 26.34 -4.23
N ALA A 282 5.92 26.22 -5.43
CA ALA A 282 6.32 27.03 -6.58
C ALA A 282 5.27 27.13 -7.71
N GLU A 283 5.36 28.20 -8.50
CA GLU A 283 4.85 28.21 -9.87
C GLU A 283 5.91 27.62 -10.79
N VAL A 284 5.55 26.55 -11.50
CA VAL A 284 6.35 25.97 -12.57
C VAL A 284 5.69 26.32 -13.90
N SER A 285 6.43 26.95 -14.79
CA SER A 285 5.93 27.45 -16.07
C SER A 285 6.73 26.90 -17.25
N LEU A 286 6.02 26.54 -18.31
CA LEU A 286 6.56 26.28 -19.63
C LEU A 286 6.11 27.42 -20.55
N GLU A 287 7.05 28.20 -21.07
CA GLU A 287 6.74 29.34 -21.94
C GLU A 287 7.85 29.55 -22.97
N ALA A 288 7.49 29.60 -24.27
CA ALA A 288 8.43 29.86 -25.36
C ALA A 288 9.71 28.98 -25.35
N GLY A 289 9.59 27.71 -24.91
CA GLY A 289 10.70 26.76 -24.82
C GLY A 289 11.55 26.86 -23.55
N TRP A 290 11.12 27.65 -22.56
CA TRP A 290 11.75 27.77 -21.25
C TRP A 290 10.99 26.98 -20.19
N LEU A 291 11.73 26.34 -19.29
CA LEU A 291 11.27 25.91 -17.98
C LEU A 291 11.59 27.00 -16.96
N GLY A 292 10.55 27.53 -16.35
CA GLY A 292 10.62 28.51 -15.27
C GLY A 292 10.13 27.92 -13.95
N ILE A 293 10.85 28.18 -12.86
CA ILE A 293 10.40 27.85 -11.51
C ILE A 293 10.63 29.08 -10.65
N ASN A 294 9.56 29.62 -10.08
CA ASN A 294 9.64 30.65 -9.06
C ASN A 294 8.87 30.14 -7.84
N GLY A 295 9.50 30.19 -6.67
CA GLY A 295 8.90 29.67 -5.46
C GLY A 295 9.93 29.52 -4.37
N PHE A 296 9.78 28.48 -3.55
CA PHE A 296 10.59 28.27 -2.38
C PHE A 296 10.76 26.79 -2.07
N PHE A 297 11.96 26.40 -1.62
CA PHE A 297 12.19 25.17 -0.87
C PHE A 297 12.05 25.52 0.62
N ASN A 298 10.92 25.18 1.23
CA ASN A 298 10.53 25.66 2.56
C ASN A 298 10.74 27.19 2.70
N GLN A 299 11.82 27.59 3.37
CA GLN A 299 12.22 28.98 3.58
C GLN A 299 13.12 29.59 2.50
N TYR A 300 13.75 28.78 1.64
CA TYR A 300 14.74 29.23 0.67
C TYR A 300 14.10 29.62 -0.67
N PRO A 301 14.18 30.89 -1.11
CA PRO A 301 13.68 31.31 -2.41
C PRO A 301 14.35 30.55 -3.54
N VAL A 302 13.56 30.01 -4.46
CA VAL A 302 14.00 29.28 -5.65
C VAL A 302 13.66 30.09 -6.88
N LYS A 303 14.66 30.26 -7.74
CA LYS A 303 14.49 30.83 -9.08
C LYS A 303 15.25 29.98 -10.08
N VAL A 304 14.52 29.38 -11.02
CA VAL A 304 15.07 28.59 -12.12
C VAL A 304 14.53 29.15 -13.43
N ALA A 305 15.43 29.35 -14.39
CA ALA A 305 15.10 29.67 -15.78
C ALA A 305 16.05 28.88 -16.67
N VAL A 306 15.55 27.84 -17.34
CA VAL A 306 16.35 26.94 -18.18
C VAL A 306 15.71 26.79 -19.54
N LYS A 307 16.51 26.89 -20.60
CA LYS A 307 16.06 26.65 -21.97
C LYS A 307 16.05 25.14 -22.26
N LEU A 308 14.93 24.64 -22.73
CA LEU A 308 14.73 23.24 -23.04
C LEU A 308 15.03 22.94 -24.52
N PRO A 309 15.62 21.77 -24.86
CA PRO A 309 15.86 21.37 -26.24
C PRO A 309 14.59 20.84 -26.91
N ILE A 310 13.61 21.73 -27.15
CA ILE A 310 12.26 21.35 -27.61
C ILE A 310 12.17 20.96 -29.10
N GLU A 311 13.21 21.21 -29.88
CA GLU A 311 13.23 21.05 -31.34
C GLU A 311 13.11 19.56 -31.77
N ASN A 312 13.48 18.64 -30.88
CA ASN A 312 13.48 17.20 -31.13
C ASN A 312 12.28 16.48 -30.50
N LEU A 313 11.28 17.22 -29.99
CA LEU A 313 10.10 16.61 -29.39
C LEU A 313 9.26 15.89 -30.46
N VAL A 314 9.03 14.60 -30.21
CA VAL A 314 8.21 13.74 -31.08
C VAL A 314 6.77 13.75 -30.57
N TRP A 315 5.98 14.72 -31.03
CA TRP A 315 4.60 14.92 -30.59
C TRP A 315 3.65 13.79 -30.95
N GLU A 316 4.01 12.92 -31.89
CA GLU A 316 3.28 11.68 -32.20
C GLU A 316 3.23 10.72 -31.01
N ARG A 317 4.16 10.85 -30.05
CA ARG A 317 4.15 10.07 -28.81
C ARG A 317 3.29 10.73 -27.72
N TYR A 318 2.87 11.97 -27.89
CA TYR A 318 2.23 12.75 -26.83
C TYR A 318 0.74 12.38 -26.66
N SER A 319 0.29 12.42 -25.41
CA SER A 319 -1.09 12.19 -25.00
C SER A 319 -1.82 13.53 -24.88
N PHE A 320 -2.64 13.85 -25.88
CA PHE A 320 -3.45 15.06 -25.89
C PHE A 320 -4.61 14.91 -24.90
N LEU A 321 -4.85 15.91 -24.06
CA LEU A 321 -5.80 15.84 -22.95
C LEU A 321 -7.03 16.75 -23.11
N SER A 322 -7.03 17.65 -24.10
CA SER A 322 -8.10 18.64 -24.27
C SER A 322 -8.43 18.99 -25.72
N GLU A 323 -9.63 19.50 -25.95
CA GLU A 323 -10.04 20.06 -27.24
C GLU A 323 -9.18 21.27 -27.64
N GLN A 324 -8.69 22.03 -26.65
CA GLN A 324 -7.82 23.18 -26.88
C GLN A 324 -6.48 22.77 -27.49
N GLU A 325 -5.82 21.74 -26.95
CA GLU A 325 -4.57 21.24 -27.52
C GLU A 325 -4.78 20.77 -28.96
N VAL A 326 -5.83 19.96 -29.18
CA VAL A 326 -6.19 19.43 -30.51
C VAL A 326 -6.48 20.55 -31.51
N SER A 327 -7.12 21.64 -31.09
CA SER A 327 -7.45 22.76 -31.99
C SER A 327 -6.23 23.47 -32.57
N THR A 328 -5.06 23.33 -31.94
CA THR A 328 -3.79 23.91 -32.38
C THR A 328 -2.82 22.87 -32.97
N ALA A 329 -3.21 21.59 -32.96
CA ALA A 329 -2.39 20.49 -33.45
C ALA A 329 -2.64 20.23 -34.94
N ALA A 330 -1.60 19.80 -35.65
CA ALA A 330 -1.79 19.20 -36.96
C ALA A 330 -2.51 17.84 -36.77
N PRO A 331 -3.59 17.52 -37.52
CA PRO A 331 -4.38 16.31 -37.26
C PRO A 331 -3.61 14.98 -37.37
N ASP A 332 -2.48 14.97 -38.08
CA ASP A 332 -1.63 13.81 -38.34
C ASP A 332 -0.66 13.46 -37.20
N ILE A 333 -0.36 14.42 -36.30
CA ILE A 333 0.46 14.18 -35.12
C ILE A 333 -0.35 13.65 -33.93
N VAL A 334 -1.67 13.84 -33.92
CA VAL A 334 -2.52 13.42 -32.80
C VAL A 334 -2.77 11.91 -32.87
N ARG A 335 -1.93 11.14 -32.18
CA ARG A 335 -2.04 9.67 -32.07
C ARG A 335 -2.83 9.22 -30.85
N ARG A 336 -2.83 10.02 -29.77
CA ARG A 336 -3.44 9.67 -28.49
C ARG A 336 -4.25 10.85 -27.97
N LEU A 337 -5.55 10.64 -27.72
CA LEU A 337 -6.48 11.65 -27.22
C LEU A 337 -7.24 11.10 -26.02
N LEU A 338 -7.06 11.73 -24.85
CA LEU A 338 -7.64 11.33 -23.57
C LEU A 338 -8.45 12.50 -23.01
N LEU A 339 -9.75 12.49 -23.22
CA LEU A 339 -10.64 13.57 -22.79
C LEU A 339 -11.30 13.23 -21.46
N THR A 340 -11.26 14.19 -20.52
CA THR A 340 -12.02 14.14 -19.27
C THR A 340 -13.16 15.12 -19.33
N ASP A 341 -14.38 14.63 -19.09
CA ASP A 341 -15.63 15.39 -19.12
C ASP A 341 -15.86 16.18 -20.42
N PRO A 342 -15.57 15.67 -21.64
CA PRO A 342 -15.75 16.45 -22.85
C PRO A 342 -17.22 16.81 -23.07
N TYR A 343 -17.50 17.91 -23.77
CA TYR A 343 -18.87 18.24 -24.12
C TYR A 343 -19.37 17.33 -25.25
N PRO A 344 -20.37 16.45 -25.04
CA PRO A 344 -20.75 15.47 -26.07
C PRO A 344 -21.15 16.08 -27.42
N GLY A 345 -21.65 17.32 -27.41
CA GLY A 345 -22.08 18.03 -28.62
C GLY A 345 -20.94 18.49 -29.55
N THR A 346 -19.71 18.65 -29.05
CA THR A 346 -18.55 19.08 -29.86
C THR A 346 -17.68 17.91 -30.34
N LEU A 347 -17.74 16.75 -29.65
CA LEU A 347 -16.89 15.59 -29.93
C LEU A 347 -16.85 15.15 -31.40
N GLU A 348 -17.99 15.18 -32.08
CA GLU A 348 -18.08 14.79 -33.50
C GLU A 348 -17.20 15.67 -34.39
N GLU A 349 -17.10 16.97 -34.10
CA GLU A 349 -16.27 17.90 -34.87
C GLU A 349 -14.80 17.80 -34.45
N THR A 350 -14.54 17.73 -33.14
CA THR A 350 -13.19 17.64 -32.56
C THR A 350 -12.39 16.46 -33.12
N ILE A 351 -13.01 15.28 -33.28
CA ILE A 351 -12.28 14.08 -33.69
C ILE A 351 -12.37 13.78 -35.20
N ARG A 352 -13.17 14.53 -35.97
CA ARG A 352 -13.46 14.24 -37.39
C ARG A 352 -12.21 14.15 -38.27
N SER A 353 -11.24 15.02 -38.03
CA SER A 353 -10.02 15.15 -38.83
C SER A 353 -8.87 14.24 -38.36
N LEU A 354 -8.97 13.65 -37.17
CA LEU A 354 -7.88 12.92 -36.50
C LEU A 354 -7.70 11.50 -37.06
N THR A 355 -7.60 11.36 -38.37
CA THR A 355 -7.58 10.05 -39.06
C THR A 355 -6.42 9.12 -38.68
N GLN A 356 -5.38 9.69 -38.06
CA GLN A 356 -4.20 8.99 -37.55
C GLN A 356 -4.32 8.57 -36.07
N LEU A 357 -5.47 8.82 -35.43
CA LEU A 357 -5.67 8.52 -34.01
C LEU A 357 -5.62 7.02 -33.75
N GLU A 358 -4.76 6.62 -32.82
CA GLU A 358 -4.53 5.24 -32.39
C GLU A 358 -5.19 4.95 -31.04
N VAL A 359 -5.27 5.95 -30.16
CA VAL A 359 -5.90 5.84 -28.83
C VAL A 359 -6.92 6.94 -28.64
N LEU A 360 -8.17 6.56 -28.37
CA LEU A 360 -9.23 7.47 -27.93
C LEU A 360 -9.74 7.01 -26.56
N SER A 361 -9.57 7.85 -25.55
CA SER A 361 -10.13 7.65 -24.21
C SER A 361 -11.05 8.80 -23.87
N ILE A 362 -12.26 8.49 -23.40
CA ILE A 362 -13.22 9.45 -22.89
C ILE A 362 -13.63 8.99 -21.50
N TYR A 363 -13.45 9.86 -20.52
CA TYR A 363 -13.80 9.62 -19.13
C TYR A 363 -14.75 10.71 -18.63
N PHE A 364 -15.86 10.32 -18.01
CA PHE A 364 -16.75 11.27 -17.35
C PHE A 364 -16.72 11.08 -15.82
N ARG A 365 -16.44 12.17 -15.11
CA ARG A 365 -16.65 12.35 -13.66
C ARG A 365 -17.94 13.13 -13.40
N ASP A 366 -18.25 14.08 -14.27
CA ASP A 366 -19.46 14.89 -14.22
C ASP A 366 -20.66 14.04 -14.68
N SER A 367 -21.54 13.73 -13.72
CA SER A 367 -22.72 12.90 -13.95
C SER A 367 -23.71 13.51 -14.95
N GLN A 368 -23.76 14.84 -15.06
CA GLN A 368 -24.66 15.54 -15.97
C GLN A 368 -24.13 15.46 -17.40
N ARG A 369 -22.82 15.69 -17.61
CA ARG A 369 -22.19 15.50 -18.92
C ARG A 369 -22.23 14.05 -19.37
N ALA A 370 -22.02 13.10 -18.46
CA ALA A 370 -22.17 11.68 -18.72
C ALA A 370 -23.58 11.33 -19.23
N ALA A 371 -24.62 11.95 -18.66
CA ALA A 371 -26.01 11.71 -19.04
C ALA A 371 -26.35 12.20 -20.47
N ASP A 372 -25.58 13.15 -21.00
CA ASP A 372 -25.74 13.67 -22.35
C ASP A 372 -24.99 12.84 -23.41
N PHE A 373 -24.02 12.01 -23.00
CA PHE A 373 -23.30 11.09 -23.90
C PHE A 373 -24.15 9.84 -24.20
N LYS A 374 -25.03 9.96 -25.21
CA LYS A 374 -26.00 8.89 -25.57
C LYS A 374 -25.52 7.96 -26.67
N ALA A 375 -24.51 8.34 -27.45
CA ALA A 375 -24.02 7.54 -28.56
C ALA A 375 -22.55 7.83 -28.85
N VAL A 376 -21.82 6.82 -29.31
CA VAL A 376 -20.45 7.00 -29.83
C VAL A 376 -20.52 7.87 -31.10
N PRO A 377 -19.74 8.97 -31.20
CA PRO A 377 -19.73 9.85 -32.37
C PRO A 377 -19.45 9.09 -33.67
N LYS A 378 -20.13 9.48 -34.76
CA LYS A 378 -19.97 8.82 -36.08
C LYS A 378 -18.58 9.04 -36.65
N ALA A 379 -17.91 10.13 -36.30
CA ALA A 379 -16.54 10.41 -36.66
C ALA A 379 -15.56 9.27 -36.30
N VAL A 380 -15.83 8.52 -35.22
CA VAL A 380 -15.02 7.36 -34.81
C VAL A 380 -14.93 6.29 -35.91
N LYS A 381 -15.96 6.15 -36.76
CA LYS A 381 -15.95 5.23 -37.90
C LYS A 381 -14.81 5.49 -38.89
N GLY A 382 -14.35 6.73 -38.98
CA GLY A 382 -13.26 7.18 -39.87
C GLY A 382 -11.85 6.93 -39.32
N LEU A 383 -11.72 6.60 -38.03
CA LEU A 383 -10.43 6.44 -37.34
C LEU A 383 -9.83 5.06 -37.61
N LYS A 384 -9.38 4.82 -38.84
CA LYS A 384 -8.93 3.47 -39.29
C LYS A 384 -7.65 2.98 -38.63
N GLU A 385 -6.90 3.88 -38.01
CA GLU A 385 -5.69 3.57 -37.24
C GLU A 385 -5.98 3.28 -35.76
N LEU A 386 -7.24 3.39 -35.31
CA LEU A 386 -7.59 3.22 -33.90
C LEU A 386 -7.28 1.80 -33.42
N ARG A 387 -6.47 1.72 -32.36
CA ARG A 387 -6.07 0.51 -31.64
C ARG A 387 -6.75 0.38 -30.29
N LYS A 388 -6.98 1.49 -29.59
CA LYS A 388 -7.64 1.50 -28.28
C LYS A 388 -8.80 2.47 -28.24
N LEU A 389 -9.96 1.97 -27.84
CA LEU A 389 -11.14 2.76 -27.53
C LEU A 389 -11.50 2.54 -26.05
N SER A 390 -11.50 3.60 -25.26
CA SER A 390 -11.90 3.58 -23.85
C SER A 390 -13.01 4.58 -23.60
N LEU A 391 -14.14 4.10 -23.07
CA LEU A 391 -15.30 4.91 -22.71
C LEU A 391 -15.67 4.56 -21.26
N THR A 392 -15.40 5.46 -20.33
CA THR A 392 -15.55 5.21 -18.89
C THR A 392 -16.46 6.27 -18.27
N GLY A 393 -17.35 5.87 -17.36
CA GLY A 393 -18.30 6.79 -16.72
C GLY A 393 -19.45 7.23 -17.63
N VAL A 394 -19.62 6.58 -18.80
CA VAL A 394 -20.66 6.88 -19.79
C VAL A 394 -22.01 6.27 -19.42
N SER A 395 -22.70 6.90 -18.46
CA SER A 395 -23.91 6.37 -17.81
C SER A 395 -25.17 6.31 -18.69
N ALA A 396 -25.20 7.02 -19.82
CA ALA A 396 -26.35 7.06 -20.74
C ALA A 396 -26.18 6.24 -22.03
N LEU A 397 -25.00 5.65 -22.27
CA LEU A 397 -24.76 4.84 -23.45
C LEU A 397 -25.46 3.48 -23.33
N ASP A 398 -26.39 3.17 -24.24
CA ASP A 398 -27.19 1.94 -24.23
C ASP A 398 -26.74 0.87 -25.23
N SER A 399 -25.89 1.23 -26.19
CA SER A 399 -25.44 0.34 -27.23
C SER A 399 -24.12 0.80 -27.86
N LEU A 400 -23.31 -0.19 -28.27
CA LEU A 400 -22.17 0.05 -29.16
C LEU A 400 -22.63 -0.13 -30.61
N PRO A 401 -22.34 0.82 -31.51
CA PRO A 401 -22.79 0.74 -32.89
C PRO A 401 -22.08 -0.37 -33.66
N GLN A 402 -22.81 -1.12 -34.49
CA GLN A 402 -22.25 -2.25 -35.26
C GLN A 402 -21.01 -1.89 -36.09
N TRP A 403 -20.91 -0.65 -36.59
CA TRP A 403 -19.80 -0.21 -37.44
C TRP A 403 -18.46 -0.12 -36.70
N LEU A 404 -18.42 -0.24 -35.37
CA LEU A 404 -17.17 -0.44 -34.63
C LEU A 404 -16.42 -1.67 -35.11
N GLY A 405 -17.13 -2.70 -35.61
CA GLY A 405 -16.53 -3.86 -36.25
C GLY A 405 -15.73 -3.55 -37.53
N ASP A 406 -15.82 -2.33 -38.08
CA ASP A 406 -15.02 -1.89 -39.23
C ASP A 406 -13.61 -1.38 -38.85
N LEU A 407 -13.31 -1.21 -37.57
CA LEU A 407 -12.02 -0.73 -37.06
C LEU A 407 -11.05 -1.90 -36.90
N LYS A 408 -10.53 -2.41 -38.02
CA LYS A 408 -9.77 -3.69 -38.05
C LYS A 408 -8.43 -3.68 -37.30
N LYS A 409 -7.96 -2.53 -36.82
CA LYS A 409 -6.76 -2.38 -36.00
C LYS A 409 -7.04 -2.30 -34.49
N LEU A 410 -8.31 -2.35 -34.07
CA LEU A 410 -8.69 -2.27 -32.67
C LEU A 410 -8.16 -3.51 -31.91
N GLU A 411 -7.35 -3.26 -30.90
CA GLU A 411 -6.71 -4.25 -30.02
C GLU A 411 -7.40 -4.28 -28.65
N THR A 412 -7.86 -3.12 -28.16
CA THR A 412 -8.47 -2.97 -26.84
C THR A 412 -9.77 -2.18 -26.92
N ILE A 413 -10.83 -2.72 -26.31
CA ILE A 413 -12.08 -2.01 -26.05
C ILE A 413 -12.31 -1.98 -24.54
N HIS A 414 -12.44 -0.79 -23.97
CA HIS A 414 -12.88 -0.60 -22.61
C HIS A 414 -14.19 0.21 -22.62
N LEU A 415 -15.23 -0.38 -22.05
CA LEU A 415 -16.52 0.25 -21.82
C LEU A 415 -17.01 -0.15 -20.43
N SER A 416 -17.07 0.80 -19.50
CA SER A 416 -17.50 0.52 -18.14
C SER A 416 -18.47 1.55 -17.57
N GLY A 417 -19.42 1.07 -16.76
CA GLY A 417 -20.43 1.90 -16.11
C GLY A 417 -21.51 2.44 -17.05
N SER A 418 -22.00 1.61 -17.99
CA SER A 418 -23.02 2.00 -18.97
C SER A 418 -24.27 1.12 -18.92
N LYS A 419 -25.19 1.35 -19.86
CA LYS A 419 -26.48 0.63 -19.97
C LYS A 419 -26.48 -0.41 -21.09
N VAL A 420 -25.30 -0.85 -21.55
CA VAL A 420 -25.20 -1.76 -22.68
C VAL A 420 -25.72 -3.15 -22.32
N GLU A 421 -26.74 -3.60 -23.04
CA GLU A 421 -27.40 -4.91 -22.80
C GLU A 421 -26.80 -6.05 -23.63
N GLY A 422 -26.07 -5.73 -24.70
CA GLY A 422 -25.41 -6.71 -25.56
C GLY A 422 -24.34 -6.11 -26.47
N ILE A 423 -23.40 -6.95 -26.91
CA ILE A 423 -22.36 -6.58 -27.88
C ILE A 423 -22.71 -7.19 -29.24
N HIS A 424 -22.74 -6.35 -30.28
CA HIS A 424 -23.04 -6.84 -31.62
C HIS A 424 -21.96 -7.84 -32.10
N PRO A 425 -22.32 -9.01 -32.68
CA PRO A 425 -21.36 -10.05 -33.04
C PRO A 425 -20.23 -9.59 -33.96
N TYR A 426 -20.49 -8.61 -34.82
CA TYR A 426 -19.48 -8.05 -35.73
C TYR A 426 -18.31 -7.34 -34.99
N ILE A 427 -18.53 -6.81 -33.78
CA ILE A 427 -17.46 -6.27 -32.92
C ILE A 427 -16.60 -7.41 -32.38
N LEU A 428 -17.23 -8.54 -32.04
CA LEU A 428 -16.56 -9.75 -31.53
C LEU A 428 -15.87 -10.57 -32.63
N GLN A 429 -15.89 -10.10 -33.88
CA GLN A 429 -15.15 -10.68 -35.01
C GLN A 429 -13.95 -9.83 -35.45
N LEU A 430 -13.57 -8.82 -34.66
CA LEU A 430 -12.39 -8.02 -34.94
C LEU A 430 -11.11 -8.88 -34.88
N PRO A 431 -10.22 -8.80 -35.88
CA PRO A 431 -9.17 -9.81 -36.10
C PRO A 431 -7.98 -9.70 -35.13
N VAL A 432 -7.87 -8.60 -34.40
CA VAL A 432 -6.69 -8.31 -33.56
C VAL A 432 -7.04 -7.88 -32.12
N VAL A 433 -8.32 -7.93 -31.73
CA VAL A 433 -8.71 -7.62 -30.34
C VAL A 433 -8.11 -8.66 -29.40
N LYS A 434 -7.37 -8.17 -28.41
CA LYS A 434 -6.73 -8.94 -27.33
C LYS A 434 -7.42 -8.74 -26.00
N GLU A 435 -7.99 -7.56 -25.77
CA GLU A 435 -8.54 -7.17 -24.48
C GLU A 435 -9.93 -6.54 -24.62
N LEU A 436 -10.89 -7.05 -23.84
CA LEU A 436 -12.25 -6.51 -23.74
C LEU A 436 -12.61 -6.29 -22.28
N TYR A 437 -12.79 -5.02 -21.89
CA TYR A 437 -13.25 -4.63 -20.56
C TYR A 437 -14.67 -4.09 -20.66
N LEU A 438 -15.62 -4.80 -20.08
CA LEU A 438 -17.06 -4.56 -20.21
C LEU A 438 -17.76 -4.54 -18.83
N SER A 439 -17.03 -4.24 -17.77
CA SER A 439 -17.56 -4.28 -16.40
C SER A 439 -18.60 -3.19 -16.11
N GLY A 440 -19.57 -3.48 -15.24
CA GLY A 440 -20.58 -2.50 -14.84
C GLY A 440 -21.52 -2.09 -15.97
N ASN A 441 -21.90 -3.03 -16.83
CA ASN A 441 -22.90 -2.85 -17.87
C ASN A 441 -24.19 -3.64 -17.52
N GLN A 442 -25.07 -3.86 -18.50
CA GLN A 442 -26.30 -4.64 -18.34
C GLN A 442 -26.32 -5.88 -19.23
N LEU A 443 -25.14 -6.43 -19.56
CA LEU A 443 -24.99 -7.54 -20.49
C LEU A 443 -25.75 -8.77 -19.96
N GLN A 444 -26.69 -9.27 -20.75
CA GLN A 444 -27.47 -10.47 -20.41
C GLN A 444 -26.84 -11.75 -20.99
N SER A 445 -26.08 -11.61 -22.07
CA SER A 445 -25.32 -12.69 -22.70
C SER A 445 -24.11 -12.15 -23.45
N ILE A 446 -23.16 -13.02 -23.77
CA ILE A 446 -22.06 -12.74 -24.68
C ILE A 446 -22.08 -13.75 -25.83
N HIS A 447 -21.83 -13.28 -27.05
CA HIS A 447 -21.90 -14.12 -28.25
C HIS A 447 -20.80 -15.21 -28.23
N PRO A 448 -21.09 -16.45 -28.67
CA PRO A 448 -20.11 -17.56 -28.63
C PRO A 448 -18.91 -17.40 -29.59
N ALA A 449 -19.03 -16.57 -30.62
CA ALA A 449 -17.91 -16.23 -31.49
C ALA A 449 -17.14 -15.03 -30.92
N LEU A 450 -16.21 -15.29 -29.99
CA LEU A 450 -15.28 -14.30 -29.43
C LEU A 450 -14.08 -14.07 -30.38
N PRO A 451 -13.42 -12.90 -30.35
CA PRO A 451 -12.27 -12.59 -31.23
C PRO A 451 -11.13 -13.60 -31.08
N GLU A 452 -10.62 -14.17 -32.18
CA GLU A 452 -9.65 -15.28 -32.13
C GLU A 452 -8.41 -15.01 -31.26
N LYS A 453 -7.95 -13.75 -31.20
CA LYS A 453 -6.78 -13.32 -30.41
C LYS A 453 -7.11 -12.79 -29.02
N LEU A 454 -8.37 -12.89 -28.58
CA LEU A 454 -8.78 -12.42 -27.26
C LEU A 454 -8.05 -13.23 -26.18
N GLU A 455 -7.37 -12.54 -25.28
CA GLU A 455 -6.61 -13.08 -24.14
C GLU A 455 -7.28 -12.70 -22.82
N THR A 456 -7.81 -11.47 -22.74
CA THR A 456 -8.41 -10.88 -21.53
C THR A 456 -9.86 -10.48 -21.78
N LEU A 457 -10.78 -10.97 -20.94
CA LEU A 457 -12.19 -10.60 -20.96
C LEU A 457 -12.67 -10.27 -19.55
N VAL A 458 -13.14 -9.04 -19.34
CA VAL A 458 -13.65 -8.57 -18.05
C VAL A 458 -15.12 -8.22 -18.21
N LEU A 459 -15.98 -8.96 -17.51
CA LEU A 459 -17.44 -8.92 -17.56
C LEU A 459 -18.05 -8.71 -16.16
N ALA A 460 -17.24 -8.31 -15.18
CA ALA A 460 -17.69 -8.14 -13.80
C ALA A 460 -18.89 -7.19 -13.71
N ASN A 461 -19.80 -7.45 -12.77
CA ASN A 461 -20.96 -6.58 -12.49
C ASN A 461 -21.84 -6.36 -13.74
N ASN A 462 -22.38 -7.46 -14.26
CA ASN A 462 -23.33 -7.50 -15.39
C ASN A 462 -24.56 -8.36 -15.01
N ARG A 463 -25.38 -8.75 -16.00
CA ARG A 463 -26.59 -9.57 -15.81
C ARG A 463 -26.47 -10.95 -16.47
N LEU A 464 -25.25 -11.47 -16.61
CA LEU A 464 -24.99 -12.75 -17.27
C LEU A 464 -25.53 -13.91 -16.43
N THR A 465 -26.34 -14.77 -17.04
CA THR A 465 -26.79 -16.03 -16.43
C THR A 465 -25.93 -17.22 -16.83
N SER A 466 -25.12 -17.08 -17.88
CA SER A 466 -24.14 -18.06 -18.35
C SER A 466 -23.07 -17.39 -19.22
N VAL A 467 -21.99 -18.13 -19.53
CA VAL A 467 -20.96 -17.75 -20.51
C VAL A 467 -20.74 -18.88 -21.52
N PRO A 468 -20.40 -18.58 -22.80
CA PRO A 468 -20.20 -19.59 -23.83
C PRO A 468 -18.86 -20.32 -23.63
N GLY A 469 -18.76 -21.59 -24.06
CA GLY A 469 -17.52 -22.38 -23.93
C GLY A 469 -16.28 -21.77 -24.60
N SER A 470 -16.46 -20.83 -25.53
CA SER A 470 -15.36 -20.08 -26.15
C SER A 470 -14.52 -19.24 -25.18
N VAL A 471 -14.98 -18.99 -23.94
CA VAL A 471 -14.18 -18.27 -22.92
C VAL A 471 -13.06 -19.12 -22.32
N THR A 472 -13.11 -20.45 -22.48
CA THR A 472 -12.12 -21.39 -21.89
C THR A 472 -10.72 -21.27 -22.47
N ARG A 473 -10.56 -20.60 -23.63
CA ARG A 473 -9.25 -20.34 -24.26
C ARG A 473 -8.54 -19.08 -23.73
N LEU A 474 -9.20 -18.32 -22.88
CA LEU A 474 -8.68 -17.04 -22.38
C LEU A 474 -7.58 -17.25 -21.34
N GLN A 475 -6.71 -16.25 -21.20
CA GLN A 475 -5.70 -16.20 -20.15
C GLN A 475 -6.25 -15.56 -18.88
N TYR A 476 -7.11 -14.56 -19.05
CA TYR A 476 -7.78 -13.84 -17.97
C TYR A 476 -9.27 -13.73 -18.26
N LEU A 477 -10.10 -14.18 -17.31
CA LEU A 477 -11.55 -14.02 -17.34
C LEU A 477 -12.04 -13.52 -16.00
N ASP A 478 -12.77 -12.42 -16.01
CA ASP A 478 -13.49 -11.93 -14.85
C ASP A 478 -14.99 -11.89 -15.13
N ILE A 479 -15.73 -12.66 -14.35
CA ILE A 479 -17.19 -12.82 -14.45
C ILE A 479 -17.86 -12.64 -13.09
N GLU A 480 -17.17 -12.01 -12.12
CA GLU A 480 -17.71 -11.73 -10.79
C GLU A 480 -18.95 -10.85 -10.86
N LYS A 481 -19.78 -10.88 -9.81
CA LYS A 481 -20.97 -10.05 -9.65
C LYS A 481 -21.96 -10.20 -10.82
N ASN A 482 -22.12 -11.43 -11.31
CA ASN A 482 -23.15 -11.81 -12.29
C ASN A 482 -24.09 -12.90 -11.73
N PRO A 483 -25.38 -12.92 -12.10
CA PRO A 483 -26.33 -13.95 -11.67
C PRO A 483 -26.16 -15.29 -12.42
N LEU A 484 -24.92 -15.80 -12.48
CA LEU A 484 -24.54 -17.01 -13.21
C LEU A 484 -25.21 -18.24 -12.59
N GLN A 485 -25.84 -19.05 -13.44
CA GLN A 485 -26.52 -20.29 -13.05
C GLN A 485 -25.84 -21.53 -13.64
N GLN A 486 -25.10 -21.36 -14.75
CA GLN A 486 -24.42 -22.43 -15.45
C GLN A 486 -23.12 -21.90 -16.05
N LEU A 487 -22.09 -22.74 -16.02
CA LEU A 487 -20.78 -22.46 -16.60
C LEU A 487 -20.38 -23.61 -17.54
N PRO A 488 -19.61 -23.33 -18.61
CA PRO A 488 -19.08 -24.38 -19.46
C PRO A 488 -18.08 -25.24 -18.68
N ALA A 489 -17.93 -26.51 -19.07
CA ALA A 489 -16.89 -27.37 -18.53
C ALA A 489 -15.49 -26.77 -18.78
N GLU A 490 -14.52 -27.15 -17.93
CA GLU A 490 -13.11 -26.76 -18.06
C GLU A 490 -12.84 -25.27 -17.77
N LEU A 491 -13.84 -24.50 -17.32
CA LEU A 491 -13.65 -23.08 -16.99
C LEU A 491 -12.64 -22.89 -15.86
N GLU A 492 -12.56 -23.83 -14.92
CA GLU A 492 -11.60 -23.85 -13.83
C GLU A 492 -10.14 -24.02 -14.29
N LYS A 493 -9.88 -24.32 -15.57
CA LYS A 493 -8.53 -24.38 -16.15
C LYS A 493 -8.01 -23.05 -16.66
N ILE A 494 -8.83 -21.99 -16.67
CA ILE A 494 -8.38 -20.65 -17.06
C ILE A 494 -7.35 -20.17 -16.02
N PRO A 495 -6.13 -19.77 -16.42
CA PRO A 495 -5.06 -19.42 -15.48
C PRO A 495 -5.43 -18.31 -14.49
N ARG A 496 -6.19 -17.30 -14.95
CA ARG A 496 -6.65 -16.20 -14.11
C ARG A 496 -8.16 -16.04 -14.22
N LEU A 497 -8.89 -16.89 -13.51
CA LEU A 497 -10.36 -16.83 -13.39
C LEU A 497 -10.78 -16.07 -12.12
N LYS A 498 -11.46 -14.93 -12.30
CA LYS A 498 -12.18 -14.22 -11.24
C LYS A 498 -13.66 -14.62 -11.26
N LEU A 499 -14.08 -15.29 -10.19
CA LEU A 499 -15.42 -15.80 -9.93
C LEU A 499 -15.55 -15.97 -8.40
N GLU A 500 -16.68 -15.61 -7.83
CA GLU A 500 -16.91 -15.77 -6.40
C GLU A 500 -16.77 -17.24 -5.98
N LEU A 501 -16.10 -17.50 -4.85
CA LEU A 501 -15.82 -18.86 -4.38
C LEU A 501 -17.09 -19.72 -4.28
N GLU A 502 -18.18 -19.16 -3.77
CA GLU A 502 -19.49 -19.82 -3.69
C GLU A 502 -19.93 -20.38 -5.06
N LYS A 503 -19.70 -19.62 -6.14
CA LYS A 503 -20.03 -20.06 -7.50
C LYS A 503 -18.99 -21.00 -8.06
N LYS A 504 -17.71 -20.83 -7.76
CA LYS A 504 -16.67 -21.82 -8.12
C LYS A 504 -17.06 -23.19 -7.55
N MET A 505 -17.41 -23.25 -6.27
CA MET A 505 -17.83 -24.46 -5.57
C MET A 505 -19.16 -25.02 -6.10
N ALA A 506 -20.14 -24.17 -6.41
CA ALA A 506 -21.45 -24.61 -6.86
C ALA A 506 -21.51 -25.02 -8.35
N LEU A 507 -20.67 -24.42 -9.21
CA LEU A 507 -20.81 -24.51 -10.67
C LEU A 507 -19.62 -25.17 -11.38
N LEU A 508 -18.48 -25.40 -10.71
CA LEU A 508 -17.26 -26.01 -11.28
C LEU A 508 -16.82 -27.25 -10.48
N ASP A 509 -15.95 -28.10 -11.06
CA ASP A 509 -15.25 -29.12 -10.25
C ASP A 509 -14.13 -28.46 -9.44
N TYR A 510 -14.56 -27.95 -8.30
CA TYR A 510 -13.71 -27.31 -7.29
C TYR A 510 -13.38 -28.25 -6.12
N THR A 511 -13.57 -29.56 -6.30
CA THR A 511 -13.34 -30.55 -5.25
C THR A 511 -11.84 -30.81 -5.10
N TYR A 512 -11.33 -30.77 -3.87
CA TYR A 512 -9.98 -31.22 -3.57
C TYR A 512 -9.86 -32.75 -3.72
N LYS A 513 -8.84 -33.23 -4.44
CA LYS A 513 -8.69 -34.67 -4.75
C LYS A 513 -7.65 -35.38 -3.88
N GLY A 514 -7.09 -34.71 -2.87
CA GLY A 514 -5.93 -35.18 -2.11
C GLY A 514 -4.63 -34.98 -2.88
N ALA A 515 -3.52 -34.83 -2.16
CA ALA A 515 -2.18 -34.65 -2.77
C ALA A 515 -1.80 -35.80 -3.72
N ASP A 516 -2.16 -37.04 -3.36
CA ASP A 516 -1.96 -38.27 -4.13
C ASP A 516 -3.00 -38.51 -5.25
N GLY A 517 -4.01 -37.64 -5.36
CA GLY A 517 -5.15 -37.80 -6.27
C GLY A 517 -6.08 -38.99 -5.95
N GLN A 518 -5.92 -39.66 -4.80
CA GLN A 518 -6.71 -40.84 -4.39
C GLN A 518 -7.93 -40.46 -3.52
N GLY A 519 -8.26 -39.17 -3.42
CA GLY A 519 -9.36 -38.64 -2.61
C GLY A 519 -8.96 -38.33 -1.17
N MET A 520 -9.85 -37.65 -0.45
CA MET A 520 -9.63 -37.24 0.94
C MET A 520 -9.84 -38.38 1.95
N VAL A 521 -9.18 -38.29 3.10
CA VAL A 521 -9.42 -39.12 4.29
C VAL A 521 -10.06 -38.28 5.40
N PRO A 522 -10.86 -38.88 6.31
CA PRO A 522 -11.45 -38.14 7.42
C PRO A 522 -10.37 -37.66 8.42
N TYR A 523 -10.58 -36.48 8.99
CA TYR A 523 -9.76 -35.91 10.05
C TYR A 523 -10.65 -35.33 11.16
N ASP A 524 -10.08 -35.20 12.36
CA ASP A 524 -10.76 -34.59 13.50
C ASP A 524 -10.37 -33.12 13.63
N ASP A 525 -11.33 -32.24 13.34
CA ASP A 525 -11.14 -30.79 13.39
C ASP A 525 -10.90 -30.26 14.80
N ARG A 526 -11.33 -30.99 15.83
CA ARG A 526 -11.18 -30.55 17.22
C ARG A 526 -9.71 -30.34 17.62
N ARG A 527 -8.78 -31.01 16.92
CA ARG A 527 -7.33 -30.92 17.18
C ARG A 527 -6.76 -29.54 16.86
N PHE A 528 -7.37 -28.77 15.97
CA PHE A 528 -6.85 -27.50 15.48
C PHE A 528 -7.33 -26.28 16.27
N PHE A 529 -8.40 -26.40 17.06
CA PHE A 529 -9.01 -25.27 17.75
C PHE A 529 -8.69 -25.25 19.25
N ALA A 530 -8.39 -24.06 19.76
CA ALA A 530 -8.02 -23.85 21.16
C ALA A 530 -9.17 -24.16 22.13
N LYS A 531 -10.43 -23.99 21.71
CA LYS A 531 -11.62 -24.26 22.54
C LYS A 531 -11.74 -25.70 23.07
N TYR A 532 -11.02 -26.65 22.47
CA TYR A 532 -10.99 -28.05 22.91
C TYR A 532 -9.80 -28.39 23.82
N ASP A 533 -8.90 -27.43 24.07
CA ASP A 533 -7.83 -27.56 25.06
C ASP A 533 -8.22 -26.75 26.32
N PRO A 534 -8.44 -27.39 27.48
CA PRO A 534 -8.93 -26.68 28.67
C PRO A 534 -8.02 -25.55 29.16
N GLU A 535 -6.70 -25.69 28.98
CA GLU A 535 -5.73 -24.67 29.38
C GLU A 535 -5.82 -23.46 28.44
N LEU A 536 -5.87 -23.69 27.13
CA LEU A 536 -5.99 -22.61 26.16
C LEU A 536 -7.36 -21.92 26.21
N LEU A 537 -8.43 -22.68 26.45
CA LEU A 537 -9.76 -22.12 26.65
C LEU A 537 -9.78 -21.22 27.89
N GLN A 538 -9.20 -21.67 29.00
CA GLN A 538 -9.09 -20.84 30.19
C GLN A 538 -8.28 -19.56 29.93
N THR A 539 -7.15 -19.65 29.22
CA THR A 539 -6.37 -18.48 28.80
C THR A 539 -7.21 -17.54 27.93
N LEU A 540 -7.89 -18.06 26.90
CA LEU A 540 -8.78 -17.27 26.04
C LEU A 540 -9.85 -16.54 26.84
N GLU A 541 -10.60 -17.25 27.68
CA GLU A 541 -11.66 -16.62 28.47
C GLU A 541 -11.11 -15.57 29.43
N THR A 542 -9.95 -15.82 30.03
CA THR A 542 -9.29 -14.87 30.92
C THR A 542 -8.88 -13.61 30.17
N GLN A 543 -8.26 -13.75 28.99
CA GLN A 543 -7.79 -12.60 28.21
C GLN A 543 -8.93 -11.85 27.52
N ILE A 544 -9.98 -12.55 27.05
CA ILE A 544 -11.19 -11.92 26.49
C ILE A 544 -11.86 -11.05 27.56
N ASN A 545 -11.99 -11.55 28.79
CA ASN A 545 -12.55 -10.76 29.89
C ASN A 545 -11.62 -9.61 30.29
N ALA A 546 -10.30 -9.84 30.28
CA ALA A 546 -9.31 -8.79 30.59
C ALA A 546 -9.33 -7.65 29.58
N ALA A 547 -9.54 -7.98 28.30
CA ALA A 547 -9.71 -7.04 27.20
C ALA A 547 -11.15 -6.50 27.06
N ARG A 548 -12.10 -6.91 27.92
CA ARG A 548 -13.51 -6.48 27.89
C ARG A 548 -14.24 -6.79 26.57
N LEU A 549 -13.89 -7.91 25.95
CA LEU A 549 -14.43 -8.37 24.67
C LEU A 549 -15.51 -9.45 24.83
N GLU A 550 -16.24 -9.47 25.95
CA GLU A 550 -17.24 -10.50 26.24
C GLU A 550 -18.35 -10.58 25.19
N LYS A 551 -18.66 -9.44 24.53
CA LYS A 551 -19.60 -9.37 23.39
C LYS A 551 -19.18 -10.32 22.27
N PHE A 552 -17.88 -10.46 22.01
CA PHE A 552 -17.31 -11.27 20.93
C PHE A 552 -16.83 -12.63 21.39
N LYS A 553 -17.02 -12.97 22.67
CA LYS A 553 -16.49 -14.16 23.30
C LYS A 553 -16.75 -15.43 22.50
N GLU A 554 -17.98 -15.61 22.03
CA GLU A 554 -18.34 -16.81 21.26
C GLU A 554 -17.59 -16.88 19.93
N GLY A 555 -17.52 -15.78 19.17
CA GLY A 555 -16.79 -15.73 17.90
C GLY A 555 -15.30 -15.95 18.08
N LEU A 556 -14.68 -15.27 19.05
CA LEU A 556 -13.25 -15.39 19.38
C LEU A 556 -12.86 -16.81 19.84
N ILE A 557 -13.68 -17.43 20.68
CA ILE A 557 -13.46 -18.84 21.10
C ILE A 557 -13.64 -19.78 19.91
N ASN A 558 -14.61 -19.51 19.03
CA ASN A 558 -14.90 -20.38 17.89
C ASN A 558 -13.82 -20.33 16.81
N CYS A 559 -13.20 -19.17 16.57
CA CYS A 559 -12.14 -19.01 15.58
C CYS A 559 -10.73 -19.28 16.13
N SER A 560 -10.53 -19.34 17.45
CA SER A 560 -9.18 -19.46 18.01
C SER A 560 -8.51 -20.81 17.70
N ARG A 561 -7.27 -20.74 17.21
CA ARG A 561 -6.44 -21.90 16.86
C ARG A 561 -5.55 -22.36 18.02
N LYS A 562 -5.40 -23.68 18.14
CA LYS A 562 -4.43 -24.34 19.02
C LYS A 562 -3.04 -24.25 18.38
N SER A 563 -2.28 -23.21 18.72
CA SER A 563 -1.04 -22.89 18.03
C SER A 563 0.18 -23.36 18.80
N VAL A 564 1.27 -23.63 18.07
CA VAL A 564 2.60 -23.85 18.66
C VAL A 564 3.43 -22.60 18.38
N ALA A 565 3.88 -21.92 19.44
CA ALA A 565 4.84 -20.82 19.39
C ALA A 565 6.26 -21.39 19.23
N LEU A 566 7.07 -20.73 18.41
CA LEU A 566 8.44 -21.09 18.08
C LEU A 566 9.32 -19.84 18.18
N GLU A 567 10.25 -19.82 19.13
CA GLU A 567 11.14 -18.70 19.42
C GLU A 567 12.58 -19.08 19.09
N THR A 568 13.27 -18.31 18.24
CA THR A 568 14.70 -18.48 18.01
C THR A 568 15.48 -18.07 19.26
N THR A 569 16.46 -18.88 19.65
CA THR A 569 17.17 -18.74 20.95
C THR A 569 18.65 -18.51 20.75
N GLU A 570 19.47 -19.54 20.98
CA GLU A 570 20.91 -19.49 20.76
C GLU A 570 21.25 -20.05 19.37
N GLN A 571 22.37 -19.58 18.82
CA GLN A 571 22.88 -20.07 17.55
C GLN A 571 23.17 -21.59 17.64
N ASP A 572 22.71 -22.35 16.66
CA ASP A 572 22.93 -23.79 16.60
C ASP A 572 24.33 -24.10 16.03
N THR A 573 25.03 -25.02 16.70
CA THR A 573 26.39 -25.45 16.36
C THR A 573 26.42 -26.78 15.61
N TYR A 574 25.25 -27.33 15.27
CA TYR A 574 25.05 -28.63 14.62
C TYR A 574 25.54 -29.84 15.43
N LEU A 575 25.72 -29.68 16.75
CA LEU A 575 26.16 -30.76 17.63
C LEU A 575 25.03 -31.77 17.94
N GLU A 576 23.79 -31.31 17.93
CA GLU A 576 22.60 -32.12 18.15
C GLU A 576 21.88 -32.30 16.82
N LYS A 577 21.49 -33.55 16.50
CA LYS A 577 20.77 -33.85 15.26
C LYS A 577 19.28 -33.87 15.52
N GLY A 578 18.52 -33.32 14.57
CA GLY A 578 17.07 -33.43 14.56
C GLY A 578 16.38 -32.64 15.67
N ASN A 579 17.05 -31.65 16.26
CA ASN A 579 16.40 -30.60 17.05
C ASN A 579 15.60 -29.65 16.13
N HIS A 580 14.81 -28.77 16.73
CA HIS A 580 14.23 -27.65 15.97
C HIS A 580 15.31 -26.67 15.54
N ARG A 581 15.27 -26.23 14.29
CA ARG A 581 16.21 -25.24 13.77
C ARG A 581 15.54 -24.35 12.73
N PHE A 582 15.84 -23.06 12.77
CA PHE A 582 15.56 -22.11 11.70
C PHE A 582 16.88 -21.57 11.16
N GLY A 583 16.97 -21.41 9.84
CA GLY A 583 18.19 -21.01 9.15
C GLY A 583 19.29 -22.09 9.13
N GLY A 584 20.35 -21.82 8.38
CA GLY A 584 21.48 -22.73 8.17
C GLY A 584 21.15 -23.89 7.24
N LEU A 585 21.62 -25.09 7.60
CA LEU A 585 21.39 -26.33 6.86
C LEU A 585 20.62 -27.37 7.71
N PRO A 586 19.86 -28.28 7.05
CA PRO A 586 19.08 -29.34 7.70
C PRO A 586 19.92 -30.56 8.08
N ASP A 587 19.47 -31.31 9.09
CA ASP A 587 19.92 -32.69 9.34
C ASP A 587 19.12 -33.66 8.44
N LEU A 588 19.67 -34.04 7.29
CA LEU A 588 18.93 -34.78 6.27
C LEU A 588 18.76 -36.28 6.61
N PRO A 589 17.65 -36.90 6.18
CA PRO A 589 17.48 -38.35 6.20
C PRO A 589 18.63 -39.09 5.49
N PRO A 590 19.03 -40.28 5.97
CA PRO A 590 20.14 -41.02 5.39
C PRO A 590 19.89 -41.35 3.91
N GLY A 591 20.83 -40.95 3.04
CA GLY A 591 20.78 -41.21 1.60
C GLY A 591 19.90 -40.25 0.80
N LEU A 592 19.31 -39.23 1.43
CA LEU A 592 18.58 -38.17 0.73
C LEU A 592 19.55 -37.08 0.27
N ASN A 593 19.53 -36.78 -1.04
CA ASN A 593 20.27 -35.62 -1.56
C ASN A 593 19.61 -34.31 -1.13
N TYR A 594 20.41 -33.25 -1.01
CA TYR A 594 19.89 -31.91 -0.75
C TYR A 594 18.85 -31.52 -1.82
N PRO A 595 17.65 -31.03 -1.44
CA PRO A 595 16.62 -30.66 -2.39
C PRO A 595 17.11 -29.65 -3.43
N SER A 596 16.87 -29.94 -4.71
CA SER A 596 17.28 -29.07 -5.82
C SER A 596 16.23 -29.00 -6.93
N PHE A 597 16.30 -27.93 -7.73
CA PHE A 597 15.48 -27.63 -8.89
C PHE A 597 16.34 -27.11 -10.04
N ILE A 598 15.75 -27.00 -11.24
CA ILE A 598 16.42 -26.56 -12.46
C ILE A 598 15.95 -25.16 -12.83
N VAL A 599 16.89 -24.25 -13.05
CA VAL A 599 16.64 -22.87 -13.49
C VAL A 599 17.18 -22.67 -14.91
N GLY A 600 16.37 -22.07 -15.78
CA GLY A 600 16.80 -21.56 -17.09
C GLY A 600 17.57 -22.58 -17.93
N ASN A 601 18.85 -22.29 -18.22
CA ASN A 601 19.79 -23.08 -19.05
C ASN A 601 20.21 -24.43 -18.40
N GLU A 602 19.29 -25.16 -17.79
CA GLU A 602 19.54 -26.45 -17.12
C GLU A 602 20.46 -26.36 -15.89
N GLN A 603 20.62 -25.18 -15.29
CA GLN A 603 21.45 -25.03 -14.10
C GLN A 603 20.71 -25.57 -12.87
N VAL A 604 21.39 -26.43 -12.10
CA VAL A 604 20.84 -26.99 -10.86
C VAL A 604 21.09 -26.01 -9.71
N ARG A 605 20.03 -25.68 -8.97
CA ARG A 605 20.05 -24.87 -7.74
C ARG A 605 19.45 -25.65 -6.58
N GLY A 606 19.98 -25.43 -5.39
CA GLY A 606 19.41 -25.94 -4.14
C GLY A 606 18.23 -25.08 -3.71
N PHE A 607 17.22 -25.69 -3.10
CA PHE A 607 16.18 -24.92 -2.42
C PHE A 607 16.76 -24.25 -1.17
N GLN A 608 16.32 -23.04 -0.85
CA GLN A 608 16.66 -22.38 0.41
C GLN A 608 16.02 -23.12 1.59
N PHE A 609 16.82 -23.47 2.59
CA PHE A 609 16.33 -24.08 3.82
C PHE A 609 15.77 -23.03 4.77
N ILE A 610 14.54 -23.23 5.24
CA ILE A 610 13.87 -22.33 6.17
C ILE A 610 13.92 -22.90 7.58
N ALA A 611 13.41 -24.13 7.76
CA ALA A 611 13.30 -24.73 9.08
C ALA A 611 13.25 -26.27 9.07
N GLN A 612 13.66 -26.88 10.18
CA GLN A 612 13.32 -28.25 10.53
C GLN A 612 12.61 -28.30 11.88
N ILE A 613 11.53 -29.08 11.97
CA ILE A 613 10.67 -29.18 13.15
C ILE A 613 10.53 -30.64 13.58
N ASN A 614 11.02 -30.96 14.79
CA ASN A 614 10.86 -32.29 15.37
C ASN A 614 9.45 -32.47 15.94
N CYS A 615 8.63 -33.29 15.28
CA CYS A 615 7.24 -33.49 15.68
C CYS A 615 7.10 -34.21 17.03
N ALA A 616 8.05 -35.07 17.39
CA ALA A 616 8.05 -35.76 18.68
C ALA A 616 8.27 -34.78 19.84
N ALA A 617 9.15 -33.80 19.67
CA ALA A 617 9.46 -32.80 20.69
C ALA A 617 8.24 -31.91 21.03
N ILE A 618 7.43 -31.54 20.03
CA ILE A 618 6.21 -30.73 20.23
C ILE A 618 4.92 -31.56 20.37
N ALA A 619 5.02 -32.89 20.45
CA ALA A 619 3.85 -33.77 20.56
C ALA A 619 3.02 -33.51 21.83
N HIS A 620 3.63 -33.03 22.91
CA HIS A 620 2.92 -32.69 24.14
C HIS A 620 2.13 -31.36 24.05
N LEU A 621 2.37 -30.54 23.04
CA LEU A 621 1.75 -29.23 22.84
C LEU A 621 0.51 -29.29 21.93
N GLN A 622 0.47 -30.25 21.02
CA GLN A 622 -0.55 -30.35 19.97
C GLN A 622 -0.83 -31.81 19.57
N GLU A 623 -1.92 -32.06 18.84
CA GLU A 623 -2.35 -33.40 18.40
C GLU A 623 -2.55 -33.56 16.88
N TYR A 624 -2.38 -32.48 16.10
CA TYR A 624 -2.66 -32.45 14.67
C TYR A 624 -1.48 -32.90 13.79
N LEU A 625 -0.23 -32.69 14.21
CA LEU A 625 0.96 -33.19 13.52
C LEU A 625 1.22 -34.66 13.86
N PRO A 626 2.02 -35.36 13.05
CA PRO A 626 2.54 -36.66 13.41
C PRO A 626 3.17 -36.67 14.81
N ARG A 627 3.02 -37.78 15.54
CA ARG A 627 3.56 -37.91 16.91
C ARG A 627 5.07 -38.16 16.95
N THR A 628 5.65 -38.48 15.80
CA THR A 628 7.06 -38.85 15.60
C THR A 628 7.56 -38.27 14.28
N GLY A 629 8.88 -38.22 14.11
CA GLY A 629 9.52 -37.74 12.89
C GLY A 629 9.82 -36.25 12.88
N ILE A 630 10.37 -35.80 11.75
CA ILE A 630 10.86 -34.43 11.52
C ILE A 630 10.27 -33.90 10.22
N LEU A 631 9.76 -32.67 10.25
CA LEU A 631 9.37 -31.89 9.09
C LEU A 631 10.51 -30.97 8.66
N TYR A 632 10.71 -30.82 7.35
CA TYR A 632 11.70 -29.91 6.77
C TYR A 632 11.00 -28.99 5.77
N PHE A 633 11.31 -27.70 5.82
CA PHE A 633 10.69 -26.66 5.03
C PHE A 633 11.72 -25.97 4.16
N PHE A 634 11.45 -25.93 2.86
CA PHE A 634 12.29 -25.29 1.88
C PHE A 634 11.45 -24.47 0.89
N VAL A 635 12.05 -23.43 0.31
CA VAL A 635 11.49 -22.63 -0.79
C VAL A 635 12.51 -22.51 -1.91
N ASN A 636 12.08 -22.47 -3.16
CA ASN A 636 13.00 -22.38 -4.30
C ASN A 636 13.67 -20.99 -4.38
N ASP A 637 12.87 -19.94 -4.26
CA ASP A 637 13.25 -18.53 -4.25
C ASP A 637 12.10 -17.70 -3.64
N LEU A 638 12.38 -16.42 -3.36
CA LEU A 638 11.40 -15.52 -2.75
C LEU A 638 10.42 -14.85 -3.74
N GLU A 639 10.51 -15.15 -5.04
CA GLU A 639 9.63 -14.57 -6.08
C GLU A 639 8.52 -15.54 -6.51
N GLN A 640 8.89 -16.80 -6.78
CA GLN A 640 8.01 -17.88 -7.23
C GLN A 640 7.44 -18.69 -6.08
N MET A 641 8.14 -18.75 -4.94
CA MET A 641 7.67 -19.36 -3.69
C MET A 641 7.21 -20.81 -3.83
N GLU A 642 7.84 -21.61 -4.69
CA GLU A 642 7.53 -23.04 -4.79
C GLU A 642 8.06 -23.77 -3.54
N PRO A 643 7.18 -24.37 -2.71
CA PRO A 643 7.63 -25.01 -1.49
C PRO A 643 8.07 -26.45 -1.75
N LYS A 644 8.99 -26.91 -0.90
CA LYS A 644 9.27 -28.33 -0.72
C LYS A 644 9.24 -28.68 0.75
N VAL A 645 8.25 -29.48 1.14
CA VAL A 645 8.10 -29.94 2.52
C VAL A 645 8.33 -31.45 2.58
N LEU A 646 9.25 -31.87 3.45
CA LEU A 646 9.62 -33.27 3.63
C LEU A 646 9.24 -33.74 5.03
N TYR A 647 8.84 -34.99 5.13
CA TYR A 647 8.59 -35.66 6.42
C TYR A 647 9.40 -36.94 6.51
N TYR A 648 10.13 -37.12 7.61
CA TYR A 648 10.92 -38.31 7.89
C TYR A 648 10.60 -38.87 9.26
N ASP A 649 10.18 -40.14 9.31
CA ASP A 649 9.75 -40.85 10.53
C ASP A 649 10.70 -42.00 10.93
N GLY A 650 12.00 -41.84 10.61
CA GLY A 650 13.04 -42.80 11.02
C GLY A 650 13.79 -42.35 12.28
N ASP A 651 14.81 -43.13 12.67
CA ASP A 651 15.63 -42.83 13.85
C ASP A 651 16.45 -41.55 13.62
N SER A 652 16.42 -40.62 14.57
CA SER A 652 17.15 -39.34 14.47
C SER A 652 18.67 -39.54 14.55
N SER A 653 19.14 -40.65 15.11
CA SER A 653 20.57 -40.98 15.13
C SER A 653 21.13 -41.29 13.74
N ASP A 654 20.28 -41.76 12.83
CA ASP A 654 20.63 -42.07 11.44
C ASP A 654 20.72 -40.84 10.52
N LEU A 655 20.31 -39.66 11.00
CA LEU A 655 20.37 -38.42 10.20
C LEU A 655 21.82 -38.08 9.84
N GLN A 656 22.02 -37.63 8.60
CA GLN A 656 23.23 -36.93 8.20
C GLN A 656 23.20 -35.53 8.83
N SER A 657 24.25 -35.17 9.57
CA SER A 657 24.29 -33.85 10.20
C SER A 657 24.43 -32.75 9.15
N ALA A 658 23.77 -31.62 9.39
CA ALA A 658 23.96 -30.39 8.64
C ALA A 658 25.44 -29.98 8.49
N LYS A 659 26.26 -30.24 9.51
CA LYS A 659 27.71 -29.96 9.49
C LYS A 659 28.48 -30.77 8.44
N ASP A 660 27.96 -31.93 8.07
CA ASP A 660 28.58 -32.84 7.12
C ASP A 660 28.04 -32.64 5.69
N LEU A 661 27.15 -31.64 5.48
CA LEU A 661 26.66 -31.26 4.16
C LEU A 661 27.64 -30.28 3.50
N ASP A 662 28.06 -30.61 2.29
CA ASP A 662 28.94 -29.78 1.47
C ASP A 662 28.09 -28.95 0.49
N ILE A 663 27.51 -27.85 0.99
CA ILE A 663 26.63 -26.94 0.24
C ILE A 663 27.24 -25.55 0.23
N GLU A 664 27.62 -25.06 -0.95
CA GLU A 664 28.13 -23.69 -1.14
C GLU A 664 26.99 -22.69 -1.29
N THR A 665 27.18 -21.44 -0.88
CA THR A 665 26.17 -20.35 -1.04
C THR A 665 25.79 -20.12 -2.51
N ALA A 666 26.72 -20.30 -3.45
CA ALA A 666 26.41 -20.19 -4.88
C ALA A 666 25.49 -21.32 -5.41
N PHE A 667 25.25 -22.36 -4.62
CA PHE A 667 24.30 -23.42 -4.96
C PHE A 667 22.86 -23.03 -4.60
N THR A 668 22.65 -22.23 -3.55
CA THR A 668 21.34 -21.67 -3.22
C THR A 668 21.00 -20.54 -4.20
N TYR A 669 19.70 -20.31 -4.43
CA TYR A 669 19.25 -19.39 -5.47
C TYR A 669 19.35 -17.91 -5.06
N ASP A 670 19.20 -17.62 -3.77
CA ASP A 670 19.12 -16.25 -3.25
C ASP A 670 20.50 -15.60 -3.02
N ASP A 671 20.58 -14.28 -3.18
CA ASP A 671 21.80 -13.49 -3.00
C ASP A 671 22.16 -13.29 -1.50
N ASP A 672 21.26 -13.67 -0.58
CA ASP A 672 21.35 -13.47 0.88
C ASP A 672 22.20 -14.49 1.66
N ASP A 673 23.08 -15.25 0.98
CA ASP A 673 23.87 -16.33 1.59
C ASP A 673 23.00 -17.41 2.31
N ILE A 674 23.64 -18.37 2.98
CA ILE A 674 22.95 -19.34 3.83
C ILE A 674 22.64 -18.66 5.16
N TYR A 675 21.36 -18.63 5.55
CA TYR A 675 20.92 -18.04 6.82
C TYR A 675 21.69 -18.60 8.03
N THR A 676 21.74 -17.83 9.11
CA THR A 676 22.43 -18.26 10.33
C THR A 676 21.58 -19.30 11.07
N PRO A 677 22.14 -20.46 11.50
CA PRO A 677 21.36 -21.48 12.18
C PRO A 677 21.04 -21.11 13.63
N PHE A 678 19.77 -21.19 14.03
CA PHE A 678 19.33 -20.95 15.42
C PHE A 678 18.50 -22.11 15.97
N ARG A 679 18.70 -22.43 17.25
CA ARG A 679 17.87 -23.35 18.03
C ARG A 679 16.54 -22.69 18.36
N VAL A 680 15.54 -23.51 18.65
CA VAL A 680 14.16 -23.03 18.86
C VAL A 680 13.58 -23.57 20.16
N ALA A 681 13.03 -22.66 20.97
CA ALA A 681 12.14 -23.02 22.07
C ALA A 681 10.70 -23.15 21.56
N SER A 682 9.91 -24.04 22.15
CA SER A 682 8.52 -24.29 21.72
C SER A 682 7.54 -24.21 22.87
N GLY A 683 6.40 -23.56 22.66
CA GLY A 683 5.28 -23.48 23.60
C GLY A 683 3.93 -23.62 22.90
N LYS A 684 2.84 -23.81 23.65
CA LYS A 684 1.48 -23.75 23.08
C LYS A 684 0.79 -22.46 23.50
N TYR A 685 0.00 -21.89 22.61
CA TYR A 685 -0.78 -20.69 22.89
C TYR A 685 -2.06 -20.66 22.03
N PRO A 686 -3.12 -19.98 22.50
CA PRO A 686 -4.27 -19.68 21.65
C PRO A 686 -3.93 -18.53 20.69
N ASN A 687 -4.23 -18.70 19.41
CA ASN A 687 -4.07 -17.62 18.41
C ASN A 687 -5.42 -17.27 17.78
N ILE A 688 -5.63 -16.01 17.47
CA ILE A 688 -6.86 -15.46 16.88
C ILE A 688 -6.51 -14.72 15.58
N PRO A 689 -7.45 -14.55 14.64
CA PRO A 689 -7.19 -13.77 13.44
C PRO A 689 -6.92 -12.31 13.78
N THR A 690 -6.14 -11.63 12.95
CA THR A 690 -6.00 -10.17 13.00
C THR A 690 -7.31 -9.51 12.59
N MET A 691 -7.52 -8.23 12.95
CA MET A 691 -8.79 -7.54 12.65
C MET A 691 -9.06 -7.42 11.15
N TYR A 692 -8.02 -7.13 10.36
CA TYR A 692 -8.10 -7.14 8.89
C TYR A 692 -8.61 -8.48 8.33
N ASN A 693 -8.13 -9.60 8.88
CA ASN A 693 -8.57 -10.92 8.45
C ASN A 693 -9.95 -11.29 9.00
N ALA A 694 -10.26 -10.84 10.23
CA ALA A 694 -11.45 -11.22 10.99
C ALA A 694 -12.73 -10.82 10.27
N VAL A 695 -12.81 -9.62 9.71
CA VAL A 695 -14.01 -9.11 9.01
C VAL A 695 -14.40 -10.01 7.83
N SER A 696 -13.42 -10.51 7.10
CA SER A 696 -13.66 -11.31 5.88
C SER A 696 -14.09 -12.76 6.17
N LEU A 697 -13.54 -13.36 7.24
CA LEU A 697 -13.78 -14.77 7.58
C LEU A 697 -14.86 -14.96 8.64
N TYR A 698 -15.02 -13.98 9.53
CA TYR A 698 -15.86 -14.03 10.72
C TYR A 698 -16.70 -12.75 10.81
N PRO A 699 -17.80 -12.64 10.03
CA PRO A 699 -18.63 -11.43 10.01
C PRO A 699 -19.17 -11.05 11.39
N GLU A 700 -19.34 -12.00 12.31
CA GLU A 700 -19.72 -11.77 13.70
C GLU A 700 -18.66 -11.01 14.52
N LEU A 701 -17.42 -10.94 14.03
CA LEU A 701 -16.31 -10.18 14.60
C LEU A 701 -16.08 -8.84 13.89
N THR A 702 -16.94 -8.43 12.95
CA THR A 702 -16.74 -7.20 12.17
C THR A 702 -16.59 -5.97 13.06
N ASP A 703 -17.45 -5.81 14.07
CA ASP A 703 -17.40 -4.67 15.00
C ASP A 703 -16.10 -4.65 15.84
N LEU A 704 -15.29 -5.72 15.84
CA LEU A 704 -14.00 -5.76 16.53
C LEU A 704 -12.93 -4.92 15.79
N GLU A 705 -13.14 -4.61 14.50
CA GLU A 705 -12.26 -3.72 13.73
C GLU A 705 -12.26 -2.28 14.29
N GLU A 706 -13.40 -1.85 14.82
CA GLU A 706 -13.57 -0.53 15.45
C GLU A 706 -13.05 -0.50 16.92
N MET A 707 -12.55 -1.62 17.44
CA MET A 707 -12.08 -1.79 18.83
C MET A 707 -10.60 -2.18 18.86
N SER A 708 -9.77 -1.28 18.32
CA SER A 708 -8.38 -1.59 17.99
C SER A 708 -7.51 -1.82 19.23
N ASP A 709 -7.72 -1.02 20.28
CA ASP A 709 -7.00 -1.12 21.54
C ASP A 709 -7.33 -2.42 22.29
N GLU A 710 -8.61 -2.80 22.38
CA GLU A 710 -9.02 -4.06 23.03
C GLU A 710 -8.56 -5.29 22.25
N ALA A 711 -8.62 -5.23 20.91
CA ALA A 711 -8.10 -6.26 20.03
C ALA A 711 -6.59 -6.46 20.22
N GLU A 712 -5.82 -5.37 20.29
CA GLU A 712 -4.39 -5.41 20.54
C GLU A 712 -4.07 -5.90 21.95
N GLN A 713 -4.82 -5.44 22.97
CA GLN A 713 -4.68 -5.93 24.34
C GLN A 713 -4.95 -7.44 24.42
N LEU A 714 -5.99 -7.94 23.74
CA LEU A 714 -6.26 -9.36 23.65
C LEU A 714 -5.10 -10.09 22.99
N LYS A 715 -4.63 -9.63 21.82
CA LYS A 715 -3.49 -10.23 21.12
C LYS A 715 -2.27 -10.32 22.02
N ASN A 716 -1.85 -9.19 22.61
CA ASN A 716 -0.69 -9.13 23.52
C ASN A 716 -0.86 -10.05 24.73
N GLY A 717 -2.07 -10.11 25.31
CA GLY A 717 -2.38 -11.01 26.42
C GLY A 717 -2.33 -12.50 26.05
N LEU A 718 -2.67 -12.86 24.81
CA LEU A 718 -2.56 -14.23 24.30
C LEU A 718 -1.11 -14.59 23.92
N GLU A 719 -0.32 -13.62 23.46
CA GLU A 719 1.07 -13.80 23.04
C GLU A 719 2.08 -13.70 24.20
N ALA A 720 1.67 -13.17 25.36
CA ALA A 720 2.44 -13.15 26.61
C ALA A 720 2.58 -14.53 27.28
N CYS A 721 2.98 -15.53 26.51
CA CYS A 721 3.22 -16.89 26.94
C CYS A 721 4.73 -17.13 27.22
N SER A 722 5.07 -18.31 27.74
CA SER A 722 6.46 -18.59 28.16
C SER A 722 7.47 -18.71 27.01
N VAL A 723 6.99 -18.76 25.76
CA VAL A 723 7.79 -18.86 24.54
C VAL A 723 7.18 -17.89 23.54
N SER A 724 7.95 -16.91 23.08
CA SER A 724 7.45 -15.88 22.16
C SER A 724 7.05 -16.49 20.80
N PRO A 725 5.87 -16.18 20.24
CA PRO A 725 5.44 -16.71 18.94
C PRO A 725 6.05 -15.97 17.75
N VAL A 726 7.38 -15.80 17.75
CA VAL A 726 8.15 -15.19 16.63
C VAL A 726 7.82 -15.90 15.32
N HIS A 727 7.91 -17.23 15.35
CA HIS A 727 7.35 -18.13 14.35
C HIS A 727 6.25 -18.98 14.99
N SER A 728 5.40 -19.62 14.19
CA SER A 728 4.33 -20.44 14.75
C SER A 728 3.77 -21.48 13.79
N MET A 729 3.11 -22.50 14.36
CA MET A 729 2.34 -23.51 13.61
C MET A 729 0.87 -23.45 13.99
N ASN A 730 -0.01 -23.72 13.01
CA ASN A 730 -1.46 -23.63 13.15
C ASN A 730 -1.93 -22.27 13.68
N SER A 731 -1.31 -21.18 13.23
CA SER A 731 -1.65 -19.80 13.58
C SER A 731 -2.26 -19.07 12.37
N TYR A 732 -2.81 -17.89 12.59
CA TYR A 732 -3.17 -16.95 11.55
C TYR A 732 -1.93 -16.16 11.11
N VAL A 733 -1.92 -15.75 9.84
CA VAL A 733 -0.90 -14.91 9.21
C VAL A 733 -1.54 -13.57 8.92
N PHE A 734 -0.88 -12.46 9.24
CA PHE A 734 -1.39 -11.14 8.86
C PHE A 734 -1.34 -10.98 7.34
N LYS A 735 -2.44 -10.55 6.71
CA LYS A 735 -2.47 -10.18 5.30
C LYS A 735 -3.38 -8.99 5.06
N GLN A 736 -3.00 -8.10 4.17
CA GLN A 736 -3.87 -6.99 3.73
C GLN A 736 -4.94 -7.47 2.75
N HIS A 737 -4.70 -8.57 2.04
CA HIS A 737 -5.59 -9.10 1.01
C HIS A 737 -5.77 -10.62 1.14
N GLY A 738 -7.00 -11.04 1.40
CA GLY A 738 -7.35 -12.46 1.49
C GLY A 738 -6.70 -13.16 2.68
N THR A 739 -6.61 -14.49 2.61
CA THR A 739 -5.98 -15.31 3.66
C THR A 739 -5.14 -16.42 3.02
N PRO A 740 -4.13 -16.96 3.73
CA PRO A 740 -3.32 -18.07 3.22
C PRO A 740 -4.16 -19.27 2.76
N GLU A 741 -5.24 -19.59 3.48
CA GLU A 741 -6.15 -20.67 3.13
C GLU A 741 -6.92 -20.36 1.84
N MET A 742 -7.35 -19.12 1.65
CA MET A 742 -8.04 -18.70 0.43
C MET A 742 -7.12 -18.74 -0.80
N GLU A 743 -5.85 -18.38 -0.63
CA GLU A 743 -4.83 -18.51 -1.67
C GLU A 743 -4.59 -19.99 -2.02
N ALA A 744 -4.42 -20.84 -1.01
CA ALA A 744 -4.31 -22.29 -1.21
C ALA A 744 -5.54 -22.85 -1.93
N VAL A 745 -6.76 -22.41 -1.59
CA VAL A 745 -8.01 -22.79 -2.28
C VAL A 745 -8.04 -22.29 -3.73
N ASN A 746 -7.49 -21.12 -4.03
CA ASN A 746 -7.43 -20.61 -5.40
C ASN A 746 -6.52 -21.45 -6.29
N GLU A 747 -5.41 -21.97 -5.75
CA GLU A 747 -4.46 -22.78 -6.51
C GLU A 747 -4.80 -24.27 -6.50
N LYS A 748 -5.13 -24.80 -5.33
CA LYS A 748 -5.26 -26.23 -5.07
C LYS A 748 -6.71 -26.72 -4.95
N LYS A 749 -7.70 -25.81 -4.92
CA LYS A 749 -9.14 -26.10 -4.78
C LYS A 749 -9.54 -26.65 -3.41
N GLY A 750 -10.81 -27.01 -3.23
CA GLY A 750 -11.38 -27.45 -1.95
C GLY A 750 -12.07 -26.32 -1.17
N ASN A 751 -12.35 -26.57 0.10
CA ASN A 751 -13.00 -25.61 0.99
C ASN A 751 -11.95 -24.92 1.88
N PRO A 752 -12.02 -23.60 2.12
CA PRO A 752 -11.03 -22.87 2.93
C PRO A 752 -10.84 -23.46 4.33
N GLU A 753 -11.90 -23.93 4.97
CA GLU A 753 -11.87 -24.53 6.31
C GLU A 753 -11.09 -25.85 6.37
N ASP A 754 -10.84 -26.50 5.24
CA ASP A 754 -10.09 -27.76 5.16
C ASP A 754 -8.57 -27.53 5.03
N TRP A 755 -8.14 -26.27 4.88
CA TRP A 755 -6.75 -25.84 4.84
C TRP A 755 -6.32 -25.25 6.18
N MET A 756 -5.04 -25.38 6.51
CA MET A 756 -4.44 -24.78 7.70
C MET A 756 -3.01 -24.30 7.43
N VAL A 757 -2.59 -23.23 8.11
CA VAL A 757 -1.20 -22.78 8.11
C VAL A 757 -0.34 -23.79 8.87
N LEU A 758 0.42 -24.59 8.13
CA LEU A 758 1.37 -25.56 8.66
C LEU A 758 2.50 -24.89 9.41
N LEU A 759 3.07 -23.82 8.85
CA LEU A 759 4.16 -23.05 9.44
C LEU A 759 4.06 -21.59 8.99
N ARG A 760 4.17 -20.65 9.93
CA ARG A 760 4.35 -19.20 9.74
C ARG A 760 5.75 -18.82 10.20
N VAL A 761 6.48 -18.08 9.38
CA VAL A 761 7.86 -17.62 9.62
C VAL A 761 7.91 -16.10 9.38
N SER A 762 7.91 -15.33 10.45
CA SER A 762 8.12 -13.87 10.40
C SER A 762 9.57 -13.53 10.07
N SER A 763 9.79 -12.30 9.60
CA SER A 763 11.14 -11.70 9.59
C SER A 763 11.74 -11.75 11.00
N ASP A 764 13.00 -12.16 11.10
CA ASP A 764 13.71 -12.44 12.34
C ASP A 764 15.21 -12.20 12.17
N ASP A 765 15.72 -11.22 12.91
CA ASP A 765 17.13 -10.80 12.88
C ASP A 765 18.09 -11.91 13.29
N ASN A 766 17.66 -12.87 14.11
CA ASN A 766 18.53 -13.95 14.61
C ASN A 766 19.08 -14.81 13.45
N PRO A 767 18.23 -15.58 12.71
CA PRO A 767 18.68 -16.30 11.53
C PRO A 767 19.01 -15.37 10.35
N GLY A 768 18.59 -14.10 10.40
CA GLY A 768 18.76 -13.12 9.32
C GLY A 768 17.64 -13.19 8.28
N PHE A 769 16.43 -13.59 8.68
CA PHE A 769 15.28 -13.58 7.78
C PHE A 769 14.78 -12.14 7.57
N CYS A 770 14.89 -11.65 6.34
CA CYS A 770 14.33 -10.37 5.93
C CYS A 770 13.40 -10.59 4.73
N PHE A 771 12.11 -10.71 5.01
CA PHE A 771 11.09 -10.94 3.97
C PHE A 771 10.56 -9.61 3.46
N TRP A 772 11.29 -8.99 2.53
CA TRP A 772 11.00 -7.64 2.00
C TRP A 772 10.90 -6.60 3.13
N ASP A 773 9.82 -5.80 3.20
CA ASP A 773 9.58 -4.82 4.27
C ASP A 773 8.98 -5.49 5.52
N ALA A 774 9.81 -6.28 6.21
CA ALA A 774 9.48 -6.98 7.46
C ALA A 774 8.25 -7.94 7.38
N GLY A 775 8.18 -8.74 6.31
CA GLY A 775 7.08 -9.63 5.99
C GLY A 775 7.04 -10.99 6.73
N GLU A 776 6.08 -11.83 6.33
CA GLU A 776 5.83 -13.18 6.82
C GLU A 776 5.77 -14.20 5.68
N LEU A 777 6.59 -15.26 5.76
CA LEU A 777 6.51 -16.45 4.91
C LEU A 777 5.61 -17.50 5.56
N TYR A 778 4.75 -18.17 4.78
CA TYR A 778 3.84 -19.18 5.32
C TYR A 778 3.65 -20.39 4.41
N PHE A 779 3.43 -21.55 5.03
CA PHE A 779 3.15 -22.83 4.38
C PHE A 779 1.75 -23.30 4.79
N VAL A 780 0.93 -23.74 3.84
CA VAL A 780 -0.47 -24.13 4.05
C VAL A 780 -0.70 -25.54 3.55
N ILE A 781 -1.33 -26.39 4.36
CA ILE A 781 -1.62 -27.79 4.04
C ILE A 781 -3.09 -28.11 4.21
N HIS A 782 -3.62 -28.99 3.37
CA HIS A 782 -4.95 -29.55 3.53
C HIS A 782 -4.96 -30.61 4.65
N LYS A 783 -5.91 -30.53 5.58
CA LYS A 783 -5.97 -31.37 6.80
C LYS A 783 -6.04 -32.88 6.50
N SER A 784 -6.71 -33.28 5.43
CA SER A 784 -6.69 -34.67 4.93
C SER A 784 -5.28 -35.15 4.57
N ASP A 785 -4.46 -34.33 3.92
CA ASP A 785 -3.12 -34.77 3.52
C ASP A 785 -2.18 -34.80 4.72
N LEU A 786 -2.38 -33.89 5.68
CA LEU A 786 -1.73 -33.97 6.99
C LEU A 786 -2.02 -35.30 7.69
N GLU A 787 -3.27 -35.79 7.67
CA GLU A 787 -3.64 -37.10 8.23
C GLU A 787 -2.99 -38.26 7.47
N LYS A 788 -2.82 -38.14 6.16
CA LYS A 788 -2.06 -39.11 5.33
C LYS A 788 -0.54 -39.01 5.53
N LYS A 789 -0.05 -37.95 6.20
CA LYS A 789 1.37 -37.57 6.25
C LYS A 789 1.96 -37.31 4.86
N ASP A 790 1.14 -36.82 3.94
CA ASP A 790 1.54 -36.43 2.58
C ASP A 790 1.74 -34.92 2.52
N PHE A 791 3.00 -34.50 2.39
CA PHE A 791 3.38 -33.08 2.36
C PHE A 791 3.73 -32.62 0.93
N SER A 792 3.37 -33.40 -0.09
CA SER A 792 3.75 -33.12 -1.49
C SER A 792 2.95 -32.02 -2.16
N ASN A 793 1.81 -31.59 -1.58
CA ASN A 793 0.93 -30.56 -2.15
C ASN A 793 0.70 -29.38 -1.19
N VAL A 794 1.75 -29.00 -0.44
CA VAL A 794 1.74 -27.79 0.40
C VAL A 794 1.74 -26.55 -0.49
N TYR A 795 0.95 -25.54 -0.12
CA TYR A 795 0.97 -24.20 -0.70
C TYR A 795 1.92 -23.30 0.10
N CYS A 796 2.54 -22.31 -0.54
CA CYS A 796 3.39 -21.34 0.13
C CYS A 796 3.18 -19.94 -0.46
N GLY A 797 3.28 -18.93 0.40
CA GLY A 797 3.17 -17.53 0.02
C GLY A 797 3.92 -16.65 1.01
N LEU A 798 4.07 -15.38 0.65
CA LEU A 798 4.70 -14.35 1.46
C LEU A 798 3.82 -13.11 1.47
N GLU A 799 3.73 -12.46 2.62
CA GLU A 799 3.12 -11.14 2.79
C GLU A 799 4.19 -10.13 3.23
N SER A 800 4.16 -8.91 2.69
CA SER A 800 4.96 -7.77 3.17
C SER A 800 4.19 -6.45 2.95
N SER A 801 4.65 -5.38 3.60
CA SER A 801 3.98 -4.06 3.66
C SER A 801 4.01 -3.25 2.37
#